data_AF-A0A2U3E1A4-F1
#
_entry.id   AF-A0A2U3E1A4-F1
#
_cell.length_a   1.000
_cell.length_b   1.000
_cell.length_c   1.000
_cell.angle_alpha   90.00
_cell.angle_beta   90.00
_cell.angle_gamma   90.00
#
_symmetry.space_group_name_H-M   'P 1'
#
loop_
_entity.id
_entity.type
_entity.pdbx_description
1 polymer ?
#
loop_
_entity_poly.entity_id
_entity_poly.type
_entity_poly.pdbx_seq_one_letter_code
_entity_poly.pdbx_strand_id
1 'polypeptide(L)'
;MVRRKQESSEVERDSNIAEDGPGPGWPALASDGRRGRNVTEGSLLRVQKNVQRQAADSLPVRRAFEADVGAARATPAWRVPRPGLPLPVGKLRSGAHWPITALGGTRWSGPGRLSSAVSPPRQRWGRWDAGACPAVPLARGGRTPLGCNTTTISSAKLPDIFPNLCLRQLLLKTQPVPTSRISTTAMALNLRTTRALGSMKLARAALLGARPYSSSAEPDLKATLKEVIPAKRELLKKVKAHGSKVIGEVKVENTLGGMRGLKAMVWEGSVLDANEGIRFHGKTIKDCQKVLPKGKTGTEMLPEAMFWLLLTGQVPSTNQVRVLSRELAEKAQLPAFVNKMLDDFPTDLHPMTQFAIAVSALNYESKFAKAYEKGLNKADYWEPTFDDCISLLAKLPTIAAKIYQNSYRGGGALPAEVDLEQDWSYNFAAMLGKGGKENENFQDLLRLYLALHGDHEGGNVSAHATHLVGSALSDPFLSYSAGLQGLAGPLHGLAAQEVLRWILQMKENIPANYTEQDVNDYLWSTLNSGRVVPGYGHAVLRKPDPRFEALMDYAAARPEIAKDPVFQLVEKNSRIAPEVLKKHGKTKNPYPNVDSSSGVLFHHYGFHETLYYTATFGVSRGLGPLAQLIWDRALGLPIERPKSINLEGLLKQAEGQ
;
A
#
# COMPACT_ATOMS: atom_id res chain seq x y z
N MET A 1 -18.68 -24.27 59.21
CA MET A 1 -18.37 -23.24 60.22
C MET A 1 -18.71 -21.88 59.59
N VAL A 2 -19.53 -20.98 60.17
CA VAL A 2 -19.40 -20.26 61.47
C VAL A 2 -18.26 -19.22 61.38
N ARG A 3 -18.44 -17.90 61.54
CA ARG A 3 -19.63 -17.05 61.88
C ARG A 3 -19.32 -15.54 61.66
N ARG A 4 -20.34 -14.69 61.39
CA ARG A 4 -20.51 -13.26 61.86
C ARG A 4 -19.51 -12.17 61.35
N LYS A 5 -19.81 -10.85 61.32
CA LYS A 5 -21.07 -10.03 61.37
C LYS A 5 -20.76 -8.55 60.96
N GLN A 6 -21.76 -7.84 60.37
CA GLN A 6 -22.08 -6.39 60.55
C GLN A 6 -21.08 -5.28 60.11
N GLU A 7 -21.48 -4.00 59.92
CA GLU A 7 -22.79 -3.31 60.10
C GLU A 7 -23.01 -2.14 59.08
N SER A 8 -24.29 -1.78 58.82
CA SER A 8 -24.92 -0.45 58.52
C SER A 8 -24.17 0.69 57.79
N SER A 9 -24.78 1.52 56.92
CA SER A 9 -26.18 1.68 56.39
C SER A 9 -26.21 2.82 55.32
N GLU A 10 -27.25 3.59 54.89
CA GLU A 10 -28.71 3.84 55.11
C GLU A 10 -29.24 4.50 53.76
N VAL A 11 -30.45 4.26 53.21
CA VAL A 11 -31.74 5.06 53.26
C VAL A 11 -31.68 6.48 52.62
N GLU A 12 -32.63 7.01 51.82
CA GLU A 12 -34.12 6.93 51.77
C GLU A 12 -34.70 7.00 50.31
N ARG A 13 -35.66 6.13 49.87
CA ARG A 13 -37.15 6.30 49.62
C ARG A 13 -37.61 7.45 48.70
N ASP A 14 -38.71 7.42 47.93
CA ASP A 14 -39.72 6.43 47.43
C ASP A 14 -40.35 7.07 46.12
N SER A 15 -41.39 6.64 45.37
CA SER A 15 -42.58 5.74 45.46
C SER A 15 -42.82 5.04 44.06
N ASN A 16 -43.82 4.21 43.69
CA ASN A 16 -45.25 3.92 44.00
C ASN A 16 -46.28 4.99 43.53
N ILE A 17 -47.41 4.69 42.84
CA ILE A 17 -48.02 3.40 42.36
C ILE A 17 -48.90 3.62 41.07
N ALA A 18 -49.79 2.68 40.67
CA ALA A 18 -50.57 2.63 39.39
C ALA A 18 -52.10 2.35 39.61
N GLU A 19 -53.06 2.06 38.69
CA GLU A 19 -53.11 1.51 37.29
C GLU A 19 -54.26 2.12 36.39
N ASP A 20 -55.17 1.29 35.82
CA ASP A 20 -56.49 1.50 35.12
C ASP A 20 -56.66 1.92 33.62
N GLY A 21 -57.47 1.11 32.88
CA GLY A 21 -58.47 1.57 31.88
C GLY A 21 -58.25 1.30 30.35
N PRO A 22 -59.11 0.54 29.62
CA PRO A 22 -58.91 0.22 28.19
C PRO A 22 -60.01 0.57 27.15
N GLY A 23 -59.63 1.18 26.02
CA GLY A 23 -60.28 1.12 24.69
C GLY A 23 -61.69 1.76 24.51
N PRO A 24 -62.36 1.60 23.34
CA PRO A 24 -61.92 1.09 22.02
C PRO A 24 -62.23 2.06 20.84
N GLY A 25 -61.96 1.67 19.57
CA GLY A 25 -62.63 2.27 18.39
C GLY A 25 -61.83 2.38 17.07
N TRP A 26 -62.30 1.69 16.03
CA TRP A 26 -61.96 1.89 14.60
C TRP A 26 -63.29 2.23 13.87
N PRO A 27 -63.30 3.01 12.76
CA PRO A 27 -63.06 2.42 11.43
C PRO A 27 -62.36 3.34 10.41
N ALA A 28 -62.05 2.77 9.24
CA ALA A 28 -61.59 3.49 8.04
C ALA A 28 -62.58 3.30 6.88
N LEU A 29 -62.56 4.20 5.89
CA LEU A 29 -63.06 3.95 4.52
C LEU A 29 -62.47 4.96 3.51
N ALA A 30 -62.70 4.75 2.21
CA ALA A 30 -61.97 5.39 1.10
C ALA A 30 -62.91 5.92 -0.01
N SER A 31 -62.39 6.08 -1.25
CA SER A 31 -63.02 6.67 -2.47
C SER A 31 -63.09 8.20 -2.47
N ASP A 32 -63.15 8.92 -3.60
CA ASP A 32 -62.70 8.74 -5.01
C ASP A 32 -62.72 10.16 -5.67
N GLY A 33 -62.14 10.37 -6.86
CA GLY A 33 -62.34 11.62 -7.61
C GLY A 33 -61.28 11.95 -8.65
N ARG A 34 -61.67 12.01 -9.93
CA ARG A 34 -60.82 12.43 -11.07
C ARG A 34 -61.04 13.90 -11.46
N ARG A 35 -60.22 14.37 -12.42
CA ARG A 35 -60.20 15.66 -13.15
C ARG A 35 -59.31 16.73 -12.48
N GLY A 36 -58.39 17.43 -13.15
CA GLY A 36 -57.90 17.32 -14.53
C GLY A 36 -58.31 18.49 -15.44
N ARG A 37 -57.34 19.35 -15.79
CA ARG A 37 -57.33 20.19 -17.00
C ARG A 37 -55.94 20.80 -17.24
N ASN A 38 -55.57 21.00 -18.50
CA ASN A 38 -54.39 21.75 -18.91
C ASN A 38 -54.73 23.25 -18.99
N VAL A 39 -53.76 24.13 -18.73
CA VAL A 39 -53.63 25.46 -19.38
C VAL A 39 -52.15 25.67 -19.73
N THR A 40 -51.89 26.50 -20.74
CA THR A 40 -50.63 26.59 -21.51
C THR A 40 -49.59 27.56 -20.95
N GLU A 41 -48.43 27.56 -21.59
CA GLU A 41 -47.37 28.57 -21.50
C GLU A 41 -47.88 30.01 -21.77
N GLY A 42 -47.07 31.00 -21.38
CA GLY A 42 -47.02 32.29 -22.08
C GLY A 42 -47.59 33.52 -21.37
N SER A 43 -46.84 34.06 -20.40
CA SER A 43 -46.94 35.49 -20.07
C SER A 43 -45.56 36.08 -19.69
N LEU A 44 -45.13 37.06 -20.49
CA LEU A 44 -43.79 37.66 -20.46
C LEU A 44 -43.70 38.88 -19.51
N LEU A 45 -42.48 39.21 -19.12
CA LEU A 45 -42.01 40.59 -18.83
C LEU A 45 -42.82 41.43 -17.81
N ARG A 46 -42.66 41.21 -16.48
CA ARG A 46 -42.85 42.31 -15.49
C ARG A 46 -42.24 42.22 -14.08
N VAL A 47 -41.09 41.56 -13.86
CA VAL A 47 -40.27 41.82 -12.64
C VAL A 47 -38.78 41.94 -12.97
N GLN A 48 -38.37 43.07 -13.54
CA GLN A 48 -36.94 43.41 -13.72
C GLN A 48 -36.64 44.84 -13.26
N LYS A 49 -36.93 45.10 -11.98
CA LYS A 49 -36.52 46.26 -11.16
C LYS A 49 -36.99 46.00 -9.73
N ASN A 50 -36.07 45.58 -8.83
CA ASN A 50 -36.11 45.72 -7.36
C ASN A 50 -35.10 44.80 -6.59
N VAL A 51 -34.02 44.32 -7.21
CA VAL A 51 -32.89 43.68 -6.50
C VAL A 51 -31.56 44.38 -6.82
N GLN A 52 -31.53 45.70 -6.60
CA GLN A 52 -30.30 46.52 -6.60
C GLN A 52 -30.41 47.64 -5.56
N ARG A 53 -30.61 47.30 -4.28
CA ARG A 53 -30.54 48.25 -3.15
C ARG A 53 -30.46 47.60 -1.75
N GLN A 54 -29.64 46.56 -1.59
CA GLN A 54 -29.22 46.05 -0.27
C GLN A 54 -27.97 45.15 -0.41
N ALA A 55 -26.82 45.79 -0.66
CA ALA A 55 -25.50 45.15 -0.75
C ALA A 55 -24.38 46.20 -0.57
N ALA A 56 -24.42 46.91 0.56
CA ALA A 56 -23.38 47.80 1.03
C ALA A 56 -23.13 47.47 2.51
N ASP A 57 -21.87 47.60 2.94
CA ASP A 57 -21.33 47.15 4.24
C ASP A 57 -21.40 45.62 4.45
N SER A 58 -20.32 44.88 4.72
CA SER A 58 -18.92 45.27 4.95
C SER A 58 -17.95 44.12 4.61
N LEU A 59 -16.78 44.40 4.00
CA LEU A 59 -15.55 43.56 3.99
C LEU A 59 -14.43 44.19 3.11
N PRO A 60 -13.19 44.41 3.61
CA PRO A 60 -12.15 45.08 2.82
C PRO A 60 -10.87 44.23 2.56
N VAL A 61 -10.93 43.17 1.74
CA VAL A 61 -9.71 42.50 1.20
C VAL A 61 -9.86 42.04 -0.27
N ARG A 62 -9.90 42.98 -1.23
CA ARG A 62 -9.64 42.73 -2.66
C ARG A 62 -9.00 43.94 -3.38
N ARG A 63 -7.69 44.12 -3.20
CA ARG A 63 -6.81 44.95 -4.06
C ARG A 63 -5.40 44.35 -4.13
N ALA A 64 -5.25 43.27 -4.88
CA ALA A 64 -3.95 42.62 -5.16
C ALA A 64 -4.01 41.65 -6.36
N PHE A 65 -4.69 42.02 -7.47
CA PHE A 65 -4.77 41.14 -8.65
C PHE A 65 -4.88 41.83 -10.03
N GLU A 66 -4.79 43.17 -10.10
CA GLU A 66 -4.81 43.93 -11.36
C GLU A 66 -3.66 44.95 -11.41
N ALA A 67 -2.43 44.48 -11.21
CA ALA A 67 -1.23 45.30 -11.29
C ALA A 67 0.05 44.47 -11.55
N ASP A 68 0.05 43.58 -12.56
CA ASP A 68 1.29 43.21 -13.28
C ASP A 68 1.02 42.39 -14.56
N VAL A 69 0.79 43.08 -15.68
CA VAL A 69 0.83 42.51 -17.04
C VAL A 69 1.65 43.47 -17.92
N GLY A 70 2.97 43.56 -17.66
CA GLY A 70 3.78 44.64 -18.24
C GLY A 70 5.30 44.47 -18.33
N ALA A 71 5.91 43.33 -17.97
CA ALA A 71 7.38 43.23 -17.87
C ALA A 71 8.01 41.88 -18.29
N ALA A 72 7.57 41.27 -19.40
CA ALA A 72 8.23 40.08 -19.95
C ALA A 72 9.57 40.42 -20.64
N ARG A 73 10.68 40.47 -19.90
CA ARG A 73 12.05 40.43 -20.43
C ARG A 73 12.83 39.23 -19.86
N ALA A 74 13.69 38.64 -20.69
CA ALA A 74 14.26 37.32 -20.45
C ALA A 74 15.35 37.30 -19.36
N THR A 75 15.39 36.21 -18.61
CA THR A 75 16.54 35.78 -17.78
C THR A 75 17.00 34.38 -18.22
N PRO A 76 18.31 34.05 -18.10
CA PRO A 76 18.90 32.90 -18.79
C PRO A 76 18.78 31.58 -18.02
N ALA A 77 18.99 30.47 -18.73
CA ALA A 77 19.08 29.14 -18.14
C ALA A 77 20.31 28.99 -17.23
N TRP A 78 20.10 28.44 -16.04
CA TRP A 78 21.17 28.16 -15.06
C TRP A 78 22.08 27.02 -15.55
N ARG A 79 23.39 27.26 -15.54
CA ARG A 79 24.41 26.23 -15.80
C ARG A 79 24.93 25.67 -14.48
N VAL A 80 25.10 24.35 -14.44
CA VAL A 80 25.80 23.66 -13.34
C VAL A 80 27.29 24.05 -13.35
N PRO A 81 27.87 24.53 -12.23
CA PRO A 81 29.31 24.78 -12.14
C PRO A 81 30.08 23.46 -12.02
N ARG A 82 31.25 23.37 -12.68
CA ARG A 82 32.21 22.28 -12.46
C ARG A 82 33.12 22.64 -11.27
N PRO A 83 33.52 21.68 -10.42
CA PRO A 83 34.55 21.93 -9.41
C PRO A 83 35.91 22.18 -10.07
N GLY A 84 36.66 23.15 -9.55
CA GLY A 84 38.03 23.45 -9.98
C GLY A 84 39.08 22.68 -9.17
N LEU A 85 40.24 22.41 -9.78
CA LEU A 85 41.39 21.82 -9.07
C LEU A 85 42.15 22.89 -8.27
N PRO A 86 42.70 22.57 -7.10
CA PRO A 86 43.72 23.39 -6.44
C PRO A 86 45.11 23.17 -7.09
N LEU A 87 45.92 24.23 -7.13
CA LEU A 87 47.35 24.14 -7.46
C LEU A 87 48.18 24.04 -6.17
N PRO A 88 49.19 23.12 -6.08
CA PRO A 88 50.04 22.99 -4.90
C PRO A 88 51.30 23.88 -4.99
N VAL A 89 51.84 24.27 -3.83
CA VAL A 89 53.11 24.98 -3.69
C VAL A 89 53.95 24.33 -2.58
N GLY A 90 55.27 24.18 -2.80
CA GLY A 90 56.24 24.20 -1.69
C GLY A 90 56.84 22.88 -1.18
N LYS A 91 57.56 22.15 -2.04
CA LYS A 91 58.81 21.39 -1.76
C LYS A 91 59.03 20.77 -0.35
N LEU A 92 59.33 19.46 -0.31
CA LEU A 92 60.62 18.97 0.22
C LEU A 92 60.99 17.55 -0.28
N ARG A 93 62.27 17.22 -0.08
CA ARG A 93 63.09 16.03 -0.46
C ARG A 93 62.46 14.66 -0.09
N SER A 94 62.81 13.50 -0.67
CA SER A 94 63.84 13.10 -1.68
C SER A 94 63.70 11.61 -2.08
N GLY A 95 64.19 11.17 -3.25
CA GLY A 95 64.54 9.75 -3.48
C GLY A 95 64.49 9.24 -4.93
N ALA A 96 65.49 8.43 -5.30
CA ALA A 96 65.69 7.59 -6.50
C ALA A 96 64.49 6.71 -6.97
N HIS A 97 64.40 6.14 -8.19
CA HIS A 97 65.35 5.97 -9.34
C HIS A 97 64.61 5.96 -10.72
N TRP A 98 65.33 5.69 -11.82
CA TRP A 98 64.93 5.70 -13.27
C TRP A 98 64.57 4.27 -13.81
N PRO A 99 64.39 3.96 -15.14
CA PRO A 99 64.19 4.76 -16.38
C PRO A 99 63.07 4.30 -17.40
N ILE A 100 62.66 5.20 -18.32
CA ILE A 100 62.57 5.14 -19.84
C ILE A 100 62.08 3.82 -20.52
N THR A 101 61.12 3.74 -21.48
CA THR A 101 60.94 4.37 -22.84
C THR A 101 59.45 4.75 -23.12
N ALA A 102 59.02 5.71 -23.97
CA ALA A 102 59.36 6.13 -25.36
C ALA A 102 58.87 5.11 -26.45
N LEU A 103 58.29 5.43 -27.63
CA LEU A 103 58.28 6.62 -28.53
C LEU A 103 56.96 6.74 -29.36
N GLY A 104 56.70 7.94 -29.94
CA GLY A 104 55.98 8.13 -31.23
C GLY A 104 54.43 8.18 -31.22
N GLY A 105 53.73 9.05 -31.98
CA GLY A 105 54.14 10.33 -32.59
C GLY A 105 53.95 10.48 -34.12
N THR A 106 52.76 10.89 -34.58
CA THR A 106 52.52 11.48 -35.93
C THR A 106 51.33 12.46 -35.92
N ARG A 107 51.23 13.32 -36.95
CA ARG A 107 50.28 14.45 -37.08
C ARG A 107 49.91 14.65 -38.58
N TRP A 108 49.08 15.65 -38.91
CA TRP A 108 48.53 16.01 -40.25
C TRP A 108 47.35 15.13 -40.70
N SER A 109 46.34 15.60 -41.46
CA SER A 109 45.84 16.96 -41.76
C SER A 109 44.42 16.88 -42.38
N GLY A 110 43.57 17.91 -42.22
CA GLY A 110 42.27 18.04 -42.94
C GLY A 110 42.41 18.81 -44.27
N PRO A 111 41.33 19.41 -44.85
CA PRO A 111 39.91 19.42 -44.44
C PRO A 111 38.90 19.12 -45.59
N GLY A 112 37.59 19.16 -45.32
CA GLY A 112 36.52 19.08 -46.34
C GLY A 112 35.19 19.72 -45.86
N ARG A 113 34.30 20.12 -46.80
CA ARG A 113 33.04 20.85 -46.51
C ARG A 113 31.88 20.39 -47.42
N LEU A 114 30.64 20.61 -46.93
CA LEU A 114 29.37 20.71 -47.68
C LEU A 114 28.85 19.38 -48.31
N SER A 115 27.54 19.15 -48.54
CA SER A 115 26.34 20.00 -48.36
C SER A 115 25.04 19.18 -48.08
N SER A 116 23.94 19.91 -47.84
CA SER A 116 22.53 19.51 -48.08
C SER A 116 21.86 18.51 -47.12
N ALA A 117 20.52 18.52 -47.09
CA ALA A 117 19.69 17.85 -46.09
C ALA A 117 18.42 17.23 -46.71
N VAL A 118 17.93 16.15 -46.10
CA VAL A 118 16.56 15.62 -46.25
C VAL A 118 16.09 15.12 -44.88
N SER A 119 14.82 15.34 -44.52
CA SER A 119 14.20 14.83 -43.29
C SER A 119 13.04 13.87 -43.64
N PRO A 120 12.88 12.73 -42.93
CA PRO A 120 11.74 11.84 -43.10
C PRO A 120 10.44 12.43 -42.48
N PRO A 121 9.25 11.97 -42.91
CA PRO A 121 7.99 12.69 -42.70
C PRO A 121 7.31 12.42 -41.36
N ARG A 122 6.53 13.41 -40.88
CA ARG A 122 5.55 13.25 -39.80
C ARG A 122 4.22 12.71 -40.36
N GLN A 123 3.66 11.67 -39.76
CA GLN A 123 2.26 11.29 -40.01
C GLN A 123 1.31 12.26 -39.30
N ARG A 124 0.19 12.60 -39.95
CA ARG A 124 -0.91 13.39 -39.34
C ARG A 124 -1.88 12.45 -38.63
N TRP A 125 -2.31 12.83 -37.43
CA TRP A 125 -3.54 12.32 -36.84
C TRP A 125 -4.73 13.10 -37.40
N GLY A 126 -5.80 12.39 -37.76
CA GLY A 126 -7.02 12.98 -38.32
C GLY A 126 -7.91 13.63 -37.26
N ARG A 127 -8.70 14.63 -37.67
CA ARG A 127 -9.83 15.11 -36.87
C ARG A 127 -10.94 14.06 -36.86
N TRP A 128 -11.67 14.01 -35.76
CA TRP A 128 -13.02 13.45 -35.72
C TRP A 128 -13.99 14.63 -35.61
N ASP A 129 -14.79 14.85 -36.65
CA ASP A 129 -15.86 15.84 -36.65
C ASP A 129 -17.16 15.20 -36.11
N ALA A 130 -17.98 15.98 -35.41
CA ALA A 130 -19.19 15.49 -34.76
C ALA A 130 -20.37 15.42 -35.74
N GLY A 131 -20.77 14.19 -36.12
CA GLY A 131 -22.02 13.91 -36.82
C GLY A 131 -23.20 13.72 -35.86
N ALA A 132 -24.37 14.23 -36.21
CA ALA A 132 -25.59 14.19 -35.39
C ALA A 132 -26.73 13.38 -36.04
N CYS A 133 -27.88 13.32 -35.33
CA CYS A 133 -29.17 12.76 -35.73
C CYS A 133 -29.32 11.22 -35.67
N PRO A 134 -30.56 10.68 -35.47
CA PRO A 134 -31.68 11.23 -34.69
C PRO A 134 -32.32 10.18 -33.73
N ALA A 135 -33.32 10.58 -32.94
CA ALA A 135 -34.04 9.70 -32.01
C ALA A 135 -35.49 9.40 -32.45
N VAL A 136 -35.94 8.15 -32.26
CA VAL A 136 -37.32 7.64 -32.48
C VAL A 136 -37.64 6.61 -31.35
N PRO A 137 -38.88 6.48 -30.82
CA PRO A 137 -39.07 6.13 -29.41
C PRO A 137 -39.69 4.75 -29.07
N LEU A 138 -39.56 4.40 -27.78
CA LEU A 138 -40.43 3.61 -26.88
C LEU A 138 -41.47 2.61 -27.45
N ALA A 139 -41.38 1.37 -26.95
CA ALA A 139 -42.52 0.47 -26.73
C ALA A 139 -42.39 -0.24 -25.36
N ARG A 140 -43.50 -0.76 -24.80
CA ARG A 140 -43.56 -1.44 -23.48
C ARG A 140 -44.11 -2.87 -23.60
N GLY A 141 -43.61 -3.77 -22.76
CA GLY A 141 -44.18 -5.11 -22.49
C GLY A 141 -43.27 -6.27 -22.93
N GLY A 142 -43.32 -7.45 -22.30
CA GLY A 142 -44.02 -7.78 -21.06
C GLY A 142 -44.23 -9.29 -20.83
N ARG A 143 -43.85 -9.78 -19.63
CA ARG A 143 -44.04 -11.15 -19.09
C ARG A 143 -43.11 -12.27 -19.63
N THR A 144 -42.90 -13.24 -18.75
CA THR A 144 -42.24 -14.55 -18.86
C THR A 144 -43.22 -15.61 -18.31
N PRO A 145 -42.92 -16.93 -18.16
CA PRO A 145 -41.81 -17.76 -18.64
C PRO A 145 -42.32 -19.04 -19.38
N LEU A 146 -41.55 -20.15 -19.33
CA LEU A 146 -41.82 -21.52 -19.84
C LEU A 146 -41.57 -21.71 -21.36
N GLY A 147 -41.05 -22.85 -21.85
CA GLY A 147 -40.59 -24.07 -21.16
C GLY A 147 -39.75 -24.98 -22.09
N CYS A 148 -39.21 -26.09 -21.59
CA CYS A 148 -38.33 -26.98 -22.37
C CYS A 148 -39.04 -27.70 -23.51
N ASN A 149 -38.30 -27.99 -24.59
CA ASN A 149 -38.30 -29.35 -25.16
C ASN A 149 -37.01 -29.65 -25.96
N THR A 150 -36.69 -30.94 -26.07
CA THR A 150 -35.47 -31.46 -26.68
C THR A 150 -35.71 -32.07 -28.06
N THR A 151 -34.84 -31.77 -29.03
CA THR A 151 -34.70 -32.59 -30.26
C THR A 151 -33.24 -32.66 -30.70
N THR A 152 -32.75 -33.86 -30.99
CA THR A 152 -31.46 -34.12 -31.65
C THR A 152 -31.66 -34.27 -33.16
N ILE A 153 -30.63 -34.01 -33.99
CA ILE A 153 -30.23 -34.82 -35.18
C ILE A 153 -29.10 -34.14 -36.01
N SER A 154 -28.13 -34.98 -36.41
CA SER A 154 -27.20 -34.93 -37.58
C SER A 154 -26.33 -33.70 -37.92
N SER A 155 -25.23 -34.03 -38.59
CA SER A 155 -24.14 -33.17 -39.07
C SER A 155 -24.19 -32.89 -40.59
N ALA A 156 -23.57 -31.78 -41.01
CA ALA A 156 -22.97 -31.52 -42.33
C ALA A 156 -21.98 -30.35 -42.20
N LYS A 157 -20.66 -30.57 -42.34
CA LYS A 157 -19.83 -30.45 -43.57
C LYS A 157 -19.66 -29.02 -44.12
N LEU A 158 -18.41 -28.53 -44.04
CA LEU A 158 -17.85 -27.40 -44.79
C LEU A 158 -17.36 -27.84 -46.19
N PRO A 159 -17.27 -26.92 -47.17
CA PRO A 159 -16.55 -27.12 -48.42
C PRO A 159 -15.24 -26.29 -48.52
N ASP A 160 -14.13 -26.92 -48.90
CA ASP A 160 -12.91 -26.26 -49.40
C ASP A 160 -12.95 -26.15 -50.93
N ILE A 161 -12.41 -25.05 -51.51
CA ILE A 161 -12.10 -24.95 -52.94
C ILE A 161 -10.74 -24.25 -53.15
N PHE A 162 -9.79 -24.97 -53.76
CA PHE A 162 -8.52 -24.49 -54.35
C PHE A 162 -8.66 -24.34 -55.88
N PRO A 163 -7.78 -23.58 -56.58
CA PRO A 163 -6.72 -24.29 -57.35
C PRO A 163 -5.38 -23.53 -57.61
N ASN A 164 -4.27 -24.27 -57.42
CA ASN A 164 -3.10 -24.49 -58.31
C ASN A 164 -2.42 -23.37 -59.14
N LEU A 165 -1.08 -23.29 -59.02
CA LEU A 165 -0.02 -23.63 -60.02
C LEU A 165 1.37 -23.32 -59.39
N CYS A 166 2.31 -24.27 -59.21
CA CYS A 166 3.32 -24.79 -60.18
C CYS A 166 4.32 -23.72 -60.72
N LEU A 167 5.64 -23.97 -60.87
CA LEU A 167 6.42 -25.23 -60.95
C LEU A 167 7.94 -25.04 -60.67
N ARG A 168 8.64 -26.14 -60.32
CA ARG A 168 10.11 -26.44 -60.41
C ARG A 168 11.12 -25.96 -59.33
N GLN A 169 12.32 -26.58 -59.15
CA GLN A 169 12.78 -28.01 -59.23
C GLN A 169 14.28 -28.14 -58.83
N LEU A 170 14.66 -29.14 -58.01
CA LEU A 170 15.91 -29.96 -57.89
C LEU A 170 15.96 -30.54 -56.44
N LEU A 171 16.07 -31.84 -56.11
CA LEU A 171 17.02 -32.94 -56.45
C LEU A 171 18.34 -32.85 -55.62
N LEU A 172 18.85 -33.86 -54.87
CA LEU A 172 18.61 -35.33 -54.81
C LEU A 172 18.99 -36.00 -53.44
N LYS A 173 18.33 -37.14 -53.08
CA LYS A 173 18.86 -38.37 -52.38
C LYS A 173 19.43 -38.26 -50.93
N THR A 174 19.43 -39.27 -50.01
CA THR A 174 18.83 -40.63 -49.88
C THR A 174 18.70 -41.07 -48.39
N GLN A 175 17.98 -42.16 -48.10
CA GLN A 175 17.76 -42.80 -46.76
C GLN A 175 18.79 -43.96 -46.49
N PRO A 176 18.73 -44.83 -45.43
CA PRO A 176 17.72 -45.05 -44.36
C PRO A 176 18.22 -45.38 -42.91
N VAL A 177 17.28 -45.85 -42.07
CA VAL A 177 17.36 -46.19 -40.63
C VAL A 177 17.67 -47.69 -40.39
N PRO A 178 18.08 -48.11 -39.17
CA PRO A 178 17.58 -49.39 -38.60
C PRO A 178 17.10 -49.31 -37.14
N THR A 179 16.35 -50.33 -36.68
CA THR A 179 15.59 -50.34 -35.41
C THR A 179 15.66 -51.66 -34.60
N SER A 180 15.68 -51.58 -33.26
CA SER A 180 15.28 -52.65 -32.31
C SER A 180 14.98 -52.01 -30.93
N ARG A 181 13.92 -52.30 -30.16
CA ARG A 181 13.19 -53.52 -29.72
C ARG A 181 13.77 -54.23 -28.49
N ILE A 182 12.87 -54.91 -27.76
CA ILE A 182 13.02 -55.70 -26.49
C ILE A 182 12.69 -54.90 -25.22
N SER A 183 12.03 -55.41 -24.17
CA SER A 183 10.86 -56.32 -24.03
C SER A 183 10.48 -56.39 -22.54
N THR A 184 9.20 -56.54 -22.20
CA THR A 184 8.77 -56.96 -20.86
C THR A 184 8.86 -58.48 -20.67
N THR A 185 9.01 -58.95 -19.43
CA THR A 185 8.36 -60.14 -18.80
C THR A 185 8.77 -60.19 -17.32
N ALA A 186 7.94 -60.76 -16.44
CA ALA A 186 8.26 -60.99 -15.03
C ALA A 186 7.94 -62.44 -14.62
N MET A 187 8.73 -63.03 -13.73
CA MET A 187 8.31 -64.11 -12.81
C MET A 187 9.31 -64.29 -11.66
N ALA A 188 8.94 -65.08 -10.65
CA ALA A 188 9.72 -65.34 -9.45
C ALA A 188 9.99 -66.84 -9.28
N LEU A 189 11.03 -67.22 -8.51
CA LEU A 189 10.90 -68.16 -7.37
C LEU A 189 12.21 -68.33 -6.56
N ASN A 190 12.11 -68.07 -5.24
CA ASN A 190 12.50 -68.91 -4.10
C ASN A 190 13.83 -69.73 -3.98
N LEU A 191 14.33 -69.67 -2.73
CA LEU A 191 14.97 -70.71 -1.88
C LEU A 191 16.49 -71.01 -1.94
N ARG A 192 17.17 -70.65 -0.82
CA ARG A 192 18.22 -71.40 -0.05
C ARG A 192 19.60 -71.68 -0.70
N THR A 193 20.72 -71.83 0.02
CA THR A 193 21.20 -71.47 1.38
C THR A 193 22.71 -71.76 1.48
N THR A 194 23.50 -70.93 2.18
CA THR A 194 24.64 -71.40 3.01
C THR A 194 25.09 -70.34 4.03
N ARG A 195 25.94 -70.72 4.99
CA ARG A 195 26.37 -69.90 6.14
C ARG A 195 27.73 -69.22 5.91
N ALA A 196 27.89 -68.05 6.51
CA ALA A 196 29.15 -67.61 7.14
C ALA A 196 28.81 -67.06 8.53
N LEU A 197 29.66 -67.30 9.54
CA LEU A 197 29.43 -66.80 10.91
C LEU A 197 30.21 -65.51 11.16
N GLY A 198 29.56 -64.54 11.81
CA GLY A 198 30.19 -63.36 12.38
C GLY A 198 29.47 -63.00 13.69
N SER A 199 30.12 -63.21 14.82
CA SER A 199 29.55 -62.92 16.15
C SER A 199 29.90 -61.51 16.60
N MET A 200 28.93 -60.73 17.08
CA MET A 200 29.08 -60.02 18.35
C MET A 200 27.78 -59.47 18.94
N LYS A 201 27.70 -59.60 20.28
CA LYS A 201 26.98 -58.73 21.24
C LYS A 201 25.45 -58.61 21.11
N LEU A 202 24.75 -59.23 22.06
CA LEU A 202 23.36 -58.90 22.38
C LEU A 202 23.26 -57.48 22.98
N ALA A 203 22.27 -56.72 22.52
CA ALA A 203 21.64 -55.66 23.31
C ALA A 203 20.14 -55.99 23.45
N ARG A 204 19.58 -55.88 24.65
CA ARG A 204 18.16 -56.16 24.90
C ARG A 204 17.30 -55.06 24.24
N ALA A 205 16.61 -55.40 23.16
CA ALA A 205 15.52 -54.56 22.65
C ALA A 205 14.34 -54.61 23.63
N ALA A 206 14.16 -53.56 24.43
CA ALA A 206 12.94 -53.38 25.20
C ALA A 206 11.80 -52.97 24.26
N LEU A 207 10.71 -53.74 24.23
CA LEU A 207 9.47 -53.40 23.54
C LEU A 207 8.72 -52.29 24.29
N LEU A 208 9.29 -51.08 24.27
CA LEU A 208 8.54 -49.87 24.58
C LEU A 208 7.61 -49.60 23.39
N GLY A 209 6.31 -49.85 23.60
CA GLY A 209 5.30 -49.57 22.59
C GLY A 209 5.34 -48.10 22.18
N ALA A 210 5.60 -47.85 20.91
CA ALA A 210 5.64 -46.50 20.35
C ALA A 210 4.25 -45.88 20.39
N ARG A 211 3.93 -45.19 21.50
CA ARG A 211 2.87 -44.18 21.50
C ARG A 211 3.20 -43.20 20.39
N PRO A 212 2.29 -42.93 19.43
CA PRO A 212 2.48 -41.81 18.53
C PRO A 212 2.42 -40.55 19.40
N TYR A 213 3.58 -39.94 19.67
CA TYR A 213 3.63 -38.55 20.08
C TYR A 213 3.15 -37.72 18.89
N SER A 214 1.83 -37.54 18.85
CA SER A 214 1.19 -36.50 18.06
C SER A 214 1.63 -35.16 18.63
N SER A 215 2.84 -34.73 18.27
CA SER A 215 3.20 -33.32 18.29
C SER A 215 2.26 -32.63 17.31
N SER A 216 1.12 -32.15 17.82
CA SER A 216 0.26 -31.24 17.10
C SER A 216 1.09 -30.00 16.78
N ALA A 217 1.62 -29.96 15.55
CA ALA A 217 2.29 -28.77 15.06
C ALA A 217 1.34 -27.59 15.21
N GLU A 218 1.85 -26.45 15.69
CA GLU A 218 1.03 -25.24 15.78
C GLU A 218 0.48 -24.91 14.38
N PRO A 219 -0.79 -24.49 14.26
CA PRO A 219 -1.38 -24.18 12.98
C PRO A 219 -0.60 -23.05 12.29
N ASP A 220 -0.36 -23.22 10.99
CA ASP A 220 0.20 -22.17 10.13
C ASP A 220 -0.82 -21.03 9.92
N LEU A 221 -0.36 -19.94 9.29
CA LEU A 221 -1.19 -18.74 9.10
C LEU A 221 -2.47 -19.01 8.29
N LYS A 222 -2.43 -19.94 7.32
CA LYS A 222 -3.59 -20.29 6.49
C LYS A 222 -4.57 -21.16 7.27
N ALA A 223 -4.06 -22.09 8.09
CA ALA A 223 -4.85 -22.89 9.02
C ALA A 223 -5.56 -22.01 10.07
N THR A 224 -4.83 -21.15 10.78
CA THR A 224 -5.41 -20.22 11.77
C THR A 224 -6.40 -19.24 11.14
N LEU A 225 -6.15 -18.75 9.91
CA LEU A 225 -7.14 -17.95 9.18
C LEU A 225 -8.42 -18.75 8.89
N LYS A 226 -8.30 -20.01 8.45
CA LYS A 226 -9.42 -20.90 8.17
C LYS A 226 -10.29 -21.16 9.41
N GLU A 227 -9.69 -21.19 10.60
CA GLU A 227 -10.36 -21.33 11.89
C GLU A 227 -11.16 -20.08 12.30
N VAL A 228 -10.66 -18.86 12.03
CA VAL A 228 -11.36 -17.61 12.41
C VAL A 228 -12.41 -17.13 11.40
N ILE A 229 -12.31 -17.54 10.13
CA ILE A 229 -13.26 -17.16 9.06
C ILE A 229 -14.74 -17.43 9.42
N PRO A 230 -15.14 -18.60 9.96
CA PRO A 230 -16.53 -18.87 10.35
C PRO A 230 -17.09 -17.86 11.36
N ALA A 231 -16.33 -17.55 12.42
CA ALA A 231 -16.76 -16.61 13.45
C ALA A 231 -16.97 -15.18 12.90
N LYS A 232 -16.07 -14.71 12.02
CA LYS A 232 -16.22 -13.41 11.34
C LYS A 232 -17.37 -13.41 10.33
N ARG A 233 -17.62 -14.53 9.62
CA ARG A 233 -18.81 -14.69 8.75
C ARG A 233 -20.12 -14.61 9.54
N GLU A 234 -20.20 -15.19 10.75
CA GLU A 234 -21.38 -15.04 11.62
C GLU A 234 -21.52 -13.61 12.19
N LEU A 235 -20.42 -12.93 12.51
CA LEU A 235 -20.47 -11.51 12.89
C LEU A 235 -21.03 -10.65 11.75
N LEU A 236 -20.58 -10.88 10.51
CA LEU A 236 -21.10 -10.17 9.34
C LEU A 236 -22.59 -10.44 9.08
N LYS A 237 -23.10 -11.65 9.36
CA LYS A 237 -24.55 -11.92 9.31
C LYS A 237 -25.32 -11.08 10.33
N LYS A 238 -24.82 -10.98 11.57
CA LYS A 238 -25.42 -10.14 12.63
C LYS A 238 -25.42 -8.66 12.23
N VAL A 239 -24.31 -8.14 11.70
CA VAL A 239 -24.24 -6.76 11.18
C VAL A 239 -25.23 -6.55 10.03
N LYS A 240 -25.34 -7.50 9.08
CA LYS A 240 -26.29 -7.42 7.95
C LYS A 240 -27.76 -7.45 8.39
N ALA A 241 -28.09 -8.10 9.51
CA ALA A 241 -29.44 -8.04 10.09
C ALA A 241 -29.84 -6.62 10.57
N HIS A 242 -28.86 -5.73 10.76
CA HIS A 242 -29.08 -4.31 11.07
C HIS A 242 -28.89 -3.38 9.85
N GLY A 243 -28.85 -3.91 8.62
CA GLY A 243 -28.52 -3.17 7.39
C GLY A 243 -29.42 -2.00 7.01
N SER A 244 -30.54 -1.79 7.71
CA SER A 244 -31.43 -0.61 7.58
C SER A 244 -31.17 0.49 8.62
N LYS A 245 -30.21 0.31 9.54
CA LYS A 245 -29.88 1.30 10.58
C LYS A 245 -28.92 2.36 10.04
N VAL A 246 -29.26 3.63 10.28
CA VAL A 246 -28.42 4.79 9.94
C VAL A 246 -27.20 4.84 10.89
N ILE A 247 -25.99 4.95 10.33
CA ILE A 247 -24.72 5.02 11.07
C ILE A 247 -24.00 6.38 10.94
N GLY A 248 -24.59 7.29 10.16
CA GLY A 248 -24.13 8.65 9.87
C GLY A 248 -24.98 9.28 8.77
N GLU A 249 -24.91 10.61 8.64
CA GLU A 249 -25.57 11.38 7.58
C GLU A 249 -24.61 11.65 6.42
N VAL A 250 -25.15 11.91 5.22
CA VAL A 250 -24.38 12.38 4.07
C VAL A 250 -24.84 13.79 3.72
N LYS A 251 -23.91 14.74 3.78
CA LYS A 251 -24.14 16.16 3.48
C LYS A 251 -23.37 16.58 2.23
N VAL A 252 -23.75 17.73 1.66
CA VAL A 252 -23.07 18.36 0.52
C VAL A 252 -21.56 18.56 0.79
N GLU A 253 -21.19 18.93 2.02
CA GLU A 253 -19.77 19.06 2.45
C GLU A 253 -18.97 17.75 2.32
N ASN A 254 -19.61 16.58 2.50
CA ASN A 254 -18.93 15.29 2.38
C ASN A 254 -18.72 14.91 0.91
N THR A 255 -19.73 15.14 0.06
CA THR A 255 -19.65 14.84 -1.39
C THR A 255 -18.62 15.72 -2.08
N LEU A 256 -18.58 17.02 -1.76
CA LEU A 256 -17.55 17.93 -2.30
C LEU A 256 -16.18 17.76 -1.63
N GLY A 257 -16.16 17.43 -0.33
CA GLY A 257 -14.96 17.32 0.49
C GLY A 257 -14.23 15.98 0.44
N GLY A 258 -14.52 15.12 -0.55
CA GLY A 258 -13.84 13.83 -0.73
C GLY A 258 -14.19 12.80 0.35
N MET A 259 -15.48 12.60 0.64
CA MET A 259 -16.02 11.69 1.67
C MET A 259 -15.54 11.97 3.11
N ARG A 260 -14.91 13.12 3.36
CA ARG A 260 -14.38 13.53 4.67
C ARG A 260 -15.42 13.35 5.79
N GLY A 261 -15.10 12.48 6.75
CA GLY A 261 -15.95 12.21 7.92
C GLY A 261 -17.05 11.15 7.72
N LEU A 262 -17.20 10.58 6.52
CA LEU A 262 -18.16 9.50 6.27
C LEU A 262 -17.61 8.13 6.72
N LYS A 263 -18.47 7.32 7.33
CA LYS A 263 -18.23 5.89 7.57
C LYS A 263 -18.64 5.09 6.32
N ALA A 264 -17.82 5.17 5.28
CA ALA A 264 -18.17 4.70 3.94
C ALA A 264 -17.78 3.23 3.63
N MET A 265 -16.84 2.64 4.38
CA MET A 265 -16.28 1.30 4.12
C MET A 265 -16.09 0.50 5.41
N VAL A 266 -15.82 -0.81 5.27
CA VAL A 266 -15.43 -1.70 6.37
C VAL A 266 -13.93 -1.96 6.28
N TRP A 267 -13.24 -1.93 7.43
CA TRP A 267 -11.83 -2.30 7.58
C TRP A 267 -11.68 -3.05 8.91
N GLU A 268 -11.05 -4.21 8.91
CA GLU A 268 -11.01 -5.14 10.05
C GLU A 268 -9.70 -5.08 10.84
N GLY A 269 -8.57 -4.81 10.16
CA GLY A 269 -7.23 -4.90 10.76
C GLY A 269 -6.92 -3.79 11.78
N SER A 270 -7.34 -2.55 11.49
CA SER A 270 -7.05 -1.38 12.31
C SER A 270 -8.17 -0.33 12.34
N VAL A 271 -8.23 0.40 13.46
CA VAL A 271 -9.19 1.50 13.73
C VAL A 271 -8.48 2.61 14.52
N LEU A 272 -8.75 3.87 14.19
CA LEU A 272 -8.11 5.04 14.80
C LEU A 272 -8.85 5.54 16.04
N ASP A 273 -8.19 5.52 17.19
CA ASP A 273 -8.64 6.20 18.40
C ASP A 273 -8.12 7.64 18.44
N ALA A 274 -9.00 8.62 18.63
CA ALA A 274 -8.63 10.04 18.66
C ALA A 274 -7.74 10.44 19.87
N ASN A 275 -7.66 9.60 20.90
CA ASN A 275 -6.92 9.85 22.15
C ASN A 275 -5.76 8.87 22.39
N GLU A 276 -5.84 7.65 21.83
CA GLU A 276 -4.83 6.58 21.99
C GLU A 276 -4.17 6.12 20.68
N GLY A 277 -4.49 6.74 19.54
CA GLY A 277 -3.83 6.46 18.26
C GLY A 277 -4.41 5.27 17.50
N ILE A 278 -3.67 4.79 16.50
CA ILE A 278 -4.07 3.63 15.71
C ILE A 278 -4.04 2.36 16.59
N ARG A 279 -5.12 1.57 16.54
CA ARG A 279 -5.22 0.27 17.22
C ARG A 279 -5.24 -0.86 16.20
N PHE A 280 -4.55 -1.96 16.52
CA PHE A 280 -4.54 -3.20 15.72
C PHE A 280 -5.36 -4.28 16.43
N HIS A 281 -6.53 -4.65 15.90
CA HIS A 281 -7.55 -5.44 16.61
C HIS A 281 -7.76 -5.01 18.09
N GLY A 282 -7.86 -3.69 18.30
CA GLY A 282 -8.04 -3.05 19.62
C GLY A 282 -6.76 -2.82 20.44
N LYS A 283 -5.63 -3.45 20.11
CA LYS A 283 -4.35 -3.27 20.79
C LYS A 283 -3.69 -1.95 20.41
N THR A 284 -3.13 -1.22 21.38
CA THR A 284 -2.30 -0.03 21.11
C THR A 284 -0.92 -0.42 20.55
N ILE A 285 -0.15 0.54 20.05
CA ILE A 285 1.26 0.34 19.67
C ILE A 285 2.08 -0.26 20.83
N LYS A 286 1.87 0.24 22.06
CA LYS A 286 2.60 -0.19 23.26
C LYS A 286 2.19 -1.60 23.73
N ASP A 287 0.93 -1.99 23.50
CA ASP A 287 0.51 -3.40 23.64
C ASP A 287 1.22 -4.30 22.62
N CYS A 288 1.27 -3.89 21.34
CA CYS A 288 1.90 -4.67 20.28
C CYS A 288 3.41 -4.87 20.52
N GLN A 289 4.16 -3.82 20.89
CA GLN A 289 5.59 -3.93 21.25
C GLN A 289 5.85 -4.84 22.47
N LYS A 290 4.84 -5.03 23.32
CA LYS A 290 4.90 -5.91 24.51
C LYS A 290 4.57 -7.37 24.20
N VAL A 291 3.65 -7.65 23.26
CA VAL A 291 3.12 -9.02 23.04
C VAL A 291 3.53 -9.68 21.72
N LEU A 292 3.92 -8.92 20.69
CA LEU A 292 4.30 -9.52 19.40
C LEU A 292 5.73 -10.07 19.45
N PRO A 293 5.99 -11.28 18.90
CA PRO A 293 7.33 -11.84 18.80
C PRO A 293 8.35 -10.93 18.10
N LYS A 294 9.59 -11.02 18.57
CA LYS A 294 10.73 -10.16 18.18
C LYS A 294 11.67 -10.89 17.23
N GLY A 295 12.70 -10.20 16.72
CA GLY A 295 13.73 -10.77 15.85
C GLY A 295 14.54 -11.91 16.50
N LYS A 296 15.44 -12.54 15.73
CA LYS A 296 16.52 -13.37 16.32
C LYS A 296 17.58 -12.49 17.03
N THR A 297 17.65 -11.22 16.66
CA THR A 297 18.44 -10.13 17.26
C THR A 297 17.52 -8.95 17.58
N GLY A 298 18.01 -7.94 18.31
CA GLY A 298 17.31 -6.67 18.52
C GLY A 298 16.19 -6.70 19.57
N THR A 299 15.48 -5.58 19.73
CA THR A 299 14.43 -5.36 20.73
C THR A 299 13.03 -5.22 20.13
N GLU A 300 12.86 -5.12 18.82
CA GLU A 300 11.59 -4.70 18.22
C GLU A 300 10.71 -5.84 17.68
N MET A 301 9.40 -5.55 17.60
CA MET A 301 8.38 -6.47 17.10
C MET A 301 8.52 -6.72 15.60
N LEU A 302 8.27 -7.96 15.15
CA LEU A 302 8.38 -8.33 13.75
C LEU A 302 7.15 -7.90 12.91
N PRO A 303 7.34 -7.41 11.68
CA PRO A 303 6.23 -7.15 10.76
C PRO A 303 5.47 -8.43 10.37
N GLU A 304 6.11 -9.60 10.36
CA GLU A 304 5.43 -10.89 10.20
C GLU A 304 4.43 -11.15 11.35
N ALA A 305 4.79 -10.78 12.58
CA ALA A 305 3.89 -10.88 13.73
C ALA A 305 2.75 -9.84 13.66
N MET A 306 3.03 -8.65 13.11
CA MET A 306 2.01 -7.65 12.83
C MET A 306 1.04 -8.11 11.73
N PHE A 307 1.53 -8.73 10.65
CA PHE A 307 0.69 -9.31 9.60
C PHE A 307 -0.22 -10.41 10.14
N TRP A 308 0.32 -11.30 10.98
CA TRP A 308 -0.45 -12.33 11.65
C TRP A 308 -1.57 -11.72 12.51
N LEU A 309 -1.26 -10.69 13.31
CA LEU A 309 -2.26 -9.98 14.11
C LEU A 309 -3.34 -9.33 13.22
N LEU A 310 -2.95 -8.58 12.19
CA LEU A 310 -3.86 -7.91 11.26
C LEU A 310 -4.80 -8.91 10.56
N LEU A 311 -4.27 -10.06 10.12
CA LEU A 311 -5.03 -11.07 9.39
C LEU A 311 -5.89 -11.98 10.28
N THR A 312 -5.43 -12.35 11.48
CA THR A 312 -6.15 -13.35 12.33
C THR A 312 -6.87 -12.75 13.53
N GLY A 313 -6.50 -11.55 13.98
CA GLY A 313 -6.89 -10.99 15.27
C GLY A 313 -6.18 -11.61 16.48
N GLN A 314 -5.28 -12.58 16.26
CA GLN A 314 -4.58 -13.32 17.32
C GLN A 314 -3.12 -12.86 17.44
N VAL A 315 -2.52 -13.04 18.62
CA VAL A 315 -1.07 -12.89 18.82
C VAL A 315 -0.41 -14.24 18.51
N PRO A 316 0.53 -14.32 17.55
CA PRO A 316 1.17 -15.58 17.20
C PRO A 316 2.20 -16.02 18.25
N SER A 317 2.47 -17.32 18.29
CA SER A 317 3.65 -17.87 18.96
C SER A 317 4.95 -17.43 18.24
N THR A 318 6.08 -17.43 18.94
CA THR A 318 7.39 -17.21 18.29
C THR A 318 7.67 -18.23 17.18
N ASN A 319 7.22 -19.49 17.35
CA ASN A 319 7.41 -20.54 16.35
C ASN A 319 6.53 -20.31 15.11
N GLN A 320 5.26 -19.94 15.27
CA GLN A 320 4.37 -19.52 14.18
C GLN A 320 4.97 -18.36 13.37
N VAL A 321 5.55 -17.36 14.04
CA VAL A 321 6.24 -16.25 13.34
C VAL A 321 7.48 -16.74 12.58
N ARG A 322 8.29 -17.66 13.14
CA ARG A 322 9.47 -18.20 12.44
C ARG A 322 9.09 -19.06 11.22
N VAL A 323 8.00 -19.83 11.29
CA VAL A 323 7.43 -20.54 10.13
C VAL A 323 7.01 -19.55 9.04
N LEU A 324 6.34 -18.45 9.41
CA LEU A 324 5.95 -17.40 8.46
C LEU A 324 7.16 -16.65 7.87
N SER A 325 8.17 -16.27 8.67
CA SER A 325 9.42 -15.68 8.17
C SER A 325 10.08 -16.56 7.12
N ARG A 326 10.18 -17.87 7.40
CA ARG A 326 10.76 -18.87 6.49
C ARG A 326 9.91 -19.07 5.23
N GLU A 327 8.58 -19.09 5.34
CA GLU A 327 7.67 -19.16 4.20
C GLU A 327 7.80 -17.93 3.27
N LEU A 328 7.97 -16.73 3.83
CA LEU A 328 8.21 -15.52 3.06
C LEU A 328 9.58 -15.56 2.38
N ALA A 329 10.63 -16.00 3.08
CA ALA A 329 11.96 -16.15 2.50
C ALA A 329 11.97 -17.14 1.32
N GLU A 330 11.32 -18.30 1.46
CA GLU A 330 11.17 -19.31 0.39
C GLU A 330 10.38 -18.79 -0.84
N LYS A 331 9.61 -17.70 -0.70
CA LYS A 331 8.81 -17.10 -1.79
C LYS A 331 9.36 -15.76 -2.33
N ALA A 332 10.47 -15.26 -1.79
CA ALA A 332 11.00 -13.91 -2.07
C ALA A 332 11.66 -13.75 -3.46
N GLN A 333 11.99 -14.84 -4.15
CA GLN A 333 12.60 -14.80 -5.48
C GLN A 333 11.64 -14.18 -6.53
N LEU A 334 12.18 -13.31 -7.38
CA LEU A 334 11.46 -12.69 -8.50
C LEU A 334 11.64 -13.51 -9.80
N PRO A 335 10.59 -13.62 -10.64
CA PRO A 335 10.72 -14.19 -11.98
C PRO A 335 11.75 -13.45 -12.84
N ALA A 336 12.47 -14.19 -13.69
CA ALA A 336 13.56 -13.63 -14.51
C ALA A 336 13.13 -12.43 -15.38
N PHE A 337 11.88 -12.42 -15.88
CA PHE A 337 11.36 -11.28 -16.66
C PHE A 337 11.12 -10.02 -15.81
N VAL A 338 10.77 -10.16 -14.53
CA VAL A 338 10.59 -9.02 -13.61
C VAL A 338 11.94 -8.45 -13.21
N ASN A 339 12.94 -9.31 -12.94
CA ASN A 339 14.32 -8.87 -12.72
C ASN A 339 14.86 -8.11 -13.94
N LYS A 340 14.72 -8.67 -15.15
CA LYS A 340 15.17 -8.00 -16.38
C LYS A 340 14.47 -6.66 -16.60
N MET A 341 13.15 -6.59 -16.35
CA MET A 341 12.40 -5.34 -16.47
C MET A 341 12.87 -4.27 -15.47
N LEU A 342 13.22 -4.66 -14.24
CA LEU A 342 13.83 -3.78 -13.24
C LEU A 342 15.24 -3.31 -13.64
N ASP A 343 16.00 -4.14 -14.36
CA ASP A 343 17.32 -3.82 -14.91
C ASP A 343 17.29 -2.96 -16.17
N ASP A 344 16.24 -3.06 -16.98
CA ASP A 344 16.04 -2.27 -18.20
C ASP A 344 15.47 -0.84 -17.92
N PHE A 345 15.07 -0.52 -16.68
CA PHE A 345 14.49 0.78 -16.35
C PHE A 345 15.54 1.93 -16.37
N PRO A 346 15.16 3.14 -16.83
CA PRO A 346 15.98 4.34 -16.63
C PRO A 346 16.24 4.60 -15.14
N THR A 347 17.48 4.95 -14.79
CA THR A 347 17.90 5.17 -13.39
C THR A 347 17.28 6.42 -12.74
N ASP A 348 16.69 7.31 -13.54
CA ASP A 348 15.92 8.48 -13.11
C ASP A 348 14.40 8.23 -13.06
N LEU A 349 13.92 7.05 -13.46
CA LEU A 349 12.51 6.67 -13.33
C LEU A 349 12.12 6.59 -11.85
N HIS A 350 11.09 7.33 -11.45
CA HIS A 350 10.71 7.47 -10.04
C HIS A 350 10.51 6.11 -9.33
N PRO A 351 11.07 5.88 -8.12
CA PRO A 351 11.07 4.56 -7.47
C PRO A 351 9.68 3.93 -7.33
N MET A 352 8.66 4.71 -6.96
CA MET A 352 7.29 4.20 -6.85
C MET A 352 6.67 3.78 -8.20
N THR A 353 7.12 4.37 -9.30
CA THR A 353 6.70 3.98 -10.65
C THR A 353 7.33 2.66 -11.05
N GLN A 354 8.64 2.48 -10.80
CA GLN A 354 9.31 1.18 -10.96
C GLN A 354 8.60 0.09 -10.12
N PHE A 355 8.28 0.40 -8.86
CA PHE A 355 7.65 -0.52 -7.91
C PHE A 355 6.25 -0.93 -8.34
N ALA A 356 5.39 0.03 -8.73
CA ALA A 356 4.04 -0.27 -9.19
C ALA A 356 4.04 -1.11 -10.48
N ILE A 357 4.97 -0.86 -11.42
CA ILE A 357 5.10 -1.65 -12.66
C ILE A 357 5.59 -3.08 -12.33
N ALA A 358 6.63 -3.23 -11.49
CA ALA A 358 7.14 -4.54 -11.08
C ALA A 358 6.09 -5.39 -10.34
N VAL A 359 5.32 -4.77 -9.44
CA VAL A 359 4.19 -5.42 -8.76
C VAL A 359 3.08 -5.78 -9.75
N SER A 360 2.73 -4.89 -10.69
CA SER A 360 1.72 -5.21 -11.72
C SER A 360 2.14 -6.36 -12.64
N ALA A 361 3.44 -6.48 -12.96
CA ALA A 361 3.95 -7.52 -13.83
C ALA A 361 3.94 -8.93 -13.16
N LEU A 362 3.97 -8.99 -11.83
CA LEU A 362 3.82 -10.24 -11.08
C LEU A 362 2.41 -10.87 -11.17
N ASN A 363 1.40 -10.15 -11.66
CA ASN A 363 0.06 -10.73 -11.87
C ASN A 363 0.08 -11.92 -12.86
N TYR A 364 1.10 -12.01 -13.72
CA TYR A 364 1.37 -13.20 -14.54
C TYR A 364 1.48 -14.49 -13.72
N GLU A 365 1.93 -14.42 -12.45
CA GLU A 365 1.99 -15.56 -11.55
C GLU A 365 0.64 -15.91 -10.90
N SER A 366 -0.29 -14.94 -10.79
CA SER A 366 -1.53 -15.02 -9.99
C SER A 366 -2.27 -16.35 -10.10
N LYS A 367 -2.48 -16.98 -8.94
CA LYS A 367 -3.37 -18.12 -8.76
C LYS A 367 -4.83 -17.70 -8.77
N PHE A 368 -5.16 -16.53 -8.21
CA PHE A 368 -6.54 -16.03 -8.17
C PHE A 368 -7.11 -15.84 -9.57
N ALA A 369 -6.41 -15.12 -10.45
CA ALA A 369 -6.86 -14.89 -11.83
C ALA A 369 -7.08 -16.21 -12.59
N LYS A 370 -6.10 -17.12 -12.55
CA LYS A 370 -6.12 -18.43 -13.23
C LYS A 370 -7.15 -19.41 -12.65
N ALA A 371 -7.59 -19.22 -11.41
CA ALA A 371 -8.66 -20.01 -10.79
C ALA A 371 -10.04 -19.40 -11.10
N TYR A 372 -10.16 -18.07 -11.05
CA TYR A 372 -11.39 -17.35 -11.38
C TYR A 372 -11.81 -17.60 -12.84
N GLU A 373 -10.87 -17.55 -13.79
CA GLU A 373 -11.08 -17.90 -15.21
C GLU A 373 -11.67 -19.32 -15.38
N LYS A 374 -11.30 -20.26 -14.49
CA LYS A 374 -11.76 -21.66 -14.50
C LYS A 374 -13.07 -21.88 -13.74
N GLY A 375 -13.75 -20.81 -13.32
CA GLY A 375 -15.05 -20.90 -12.63
C GLY A 375 -14.96 -21.21 -11.14
N LEU A 376 -13.93 -20.72 -10.45
CA LEU A 376 -13.80 -20.82 -8.98
C LEU A 376 -15.08 -20.38 -8.25
N ASN A 377 -15.46 -21.10 -7.19
CA ASN A 377 -16.63 -20.77 -6.38
C ASN A 377 -16.34 -19.54 -5.49
N LYS A 378 -17.31 -18.62 -5.38
CA LYS A 378 -17.23 -17.42 -4.54
C LYS A 378 -16.94 -17.72 -3.06
N ALA A 379 -17.35 -18.89 -2.54
CA ALA A 379 -17.04 -19.29 -1.16
C ALA A 379 -15.52 -19.40 -0.88
N ASP A 380 -14.76 -19.71 -1.94
CA ASP A 380 -13.35 -20.17 -1.89
C ASP A 380 -12.38 -19.14 -2.47
N TYR A 381 -12.87 -17.99 -2.96
CA TYR A 381 -12.07 -16.88 -3.50
C TYR A 381 -10.91 -16.45 -2.59
N TRP A 382 -11.06 -16.61 -1.28
CA TRP A 382 -10.05 -16.24 -0.29
C TRP A 382 -8.81 -17.15 -0.33
N GLU A 383 -8.93 -18.42 -0.75
CA GLU A 383 -7.80 -19.37 -0.68
C GLU A 383 -6.68 -19.07 -1.70
N PRO A 384 -6.94 -18.77 -2.98
CA PRO A 384 -5.89 -18.31 -3.89
C PRO A 384 -5.58 -16.81 -3.75
N THR A 385 -6.50 -16.00 -3.20
CA THR A 385 -6.18 -14.61 -2.80
C THR A 385 -5.14 -14.59 -1.69
N PHE A 386 -5.26 -15.47 -0.69
CA PHE A 386 -4.25 -15.67 0.36
C PHE A 386 -2.90 -16.03 -0.27
N ASP A 387 -2.85 -17.07 -1.11
CA ASP A 387 -1.61 -17.51 -1.73
C ASP A 387 -0.91 -16.41 -2.54
N ASP A 388 -1.68 -15.62 -3.29
CA ASP A 388 -1.17 -14.48 -4.07
C ASP A 388 -0.71 -13.33 -3.16
N CYS A 389 -1.44 -13.01 -2.09
CA CYS A 389 -1.03 -12.02 -1.08
C CYS A 389 0.28 -12.42 -0.37
N ILE A 390 0.46 -13.68 0.03
CA ILE A 390 1.72 -14.17 0.64
C ILE A 390 2.86 -14.13 -0.39
N SER A 391 2.61 -14.58 -1.63
CA SER A 391 3.61 -14.53 -2.72
C SER A 391 4.05 -13.11 -3.04
N LEU A 392 3.13 -12.14 -2.98
CA LEU A 392 3.41 -10.72 -3.16
C LEU A 392 4.19 -10.14 -1.98
N LEU A 393 3.71 -10.34 -0.74
CA LEU A 393 4.35 -9.83 0.47
C LEU A 393 5.81 -10.32 0.60
N ALA A 394 6.07 -11.58 0.27
CA ALA A 394 7.41 -12.15 0.18
C ALA A 394 8.34 -11.39 -0.78
N LYS A 395 7.81 -10.91 -1.91
CA LYS A 395 8.57 -10.27 -3.00
C LYS A 395 8.76 -8.76 -2.83
N LEU A 396 7.96 -8.09 -1.99
CA LEU A 396 8.05 -6.62 -1.84
C LEU A 396 9.46 -6.12 -1.45
N PRO A 397 10.18 -6.72 -0.48
CA PRO A 397 11.55 -6.31 -0.16
C PRO A 397 12.52 -6.46 -1.31
N THR A 398 12.43 -7.58 -2.05
CA THR A 398 13.32 -7.89 -3.19
C THR A 398 13.15 -6.85 -4.30
N ILE A 399 11.91 -6.46 -4.61
CA ILE A 399 11.62 -5.42 -5.61
C ILE A 399 12.17 -4.07 -5.13
N ALA A 400 11.87 -3.66 -3.89
CA ALA A 400 12.29 -2.37 -3.37
C ALA A 400 13.83 -2.25 -3.29
N ALA A 401 14.51 -3.27 -2.76
CA ALA A 401 15.96 -3.32 -2.72
C ALA A 401 16.59 -3.33 -4.13
N LYS A 402 15.96 -4.00 -5.11
CA LYS A 402 16.42 -4.00 -6.51
C LYS A 402 16.29 -2.62 -7.15
N ILE A 403 15.19 -1.90 -6.88
CA ILE A 403 15.01 -0.49 -7.29
C ILE A 403 16.08 0.40 -6.65
N TYR A 404 16.39 0.19 -5.37
CA TYR A 404 17.45 0.95 -4.67
C TYR A 404 18.83 0.69 -5.28
N GLN A 405 19.17 -0.59 -5.52
CA GLN A 405 20.43 -0.99 -6.13
C GLN A 405 20.59 -0.39 -7.53
N ASN A 406 19.57 -0.50 -8.38
CA ASN A 406 19.59 0.00 -9.76
C ASN A 406 19.61 1.53 -9.84
N SER A 407 18.82 2.22 -9.02
CA SER A 407 18.70 3.69 -9.09
C SER A 407 19.84 4.44 -8.38
N TYR A 408 20.41 3.86 -7.30
CA TYR A 408 21.31 4.61 -6.39
C TYR A 408 22.64 3.93 -6.08
N ARG A 409 22.86 2.67 -6.47
CA ARG A 409 24.13 1.94 -6.21
C ARG A 409 24.77 1.34 -7.46
N GLY A 410 24.31 1.73 -8.65
CA GLY A 410 24.92 1.37 -9.94
C GLY A 410 24.39 0.09 -10.58
N GLY A 411 23.35 -0.54 -10.01
CA GLY A 411 22.74 -1.76 -10.53
C GLY A 411 23.55 -3.03 -10.29
N GLY A 412 23.28 -4.06 -11.09
CA GLY A 412 23.89 -5.40 -10.92
C GLY A 412 23.19 -6.27 -9.88
N ALA A 413 23.93 -7.21 -9.29
CA ALA A 413 23.41 -8.10 -8.25
C ALA A 413 23.04 -7.35 -6.96
N LEU A 414 22.18 -7.95 -6.13
CA LEU A 414 21.89 -7.43 -4.80
C LEU A 414 23.11 -7.65 -3.87
N PRO A 415 23.35 -6.76 -2.88
CA PRO A 415 24.42 -6.91 -1.88
C PRO A 415 24.39 -8.21 -1.06
N ALA A 416 23.23 -8.86 -0.98
CA ALA A 416 23.03 -10.15 -0.33
C ALA A 416 21.90 -10.93 -1.00
N GLU A 417 21.99 -12.27 -0.95
CA GLU A 417 20.88 -13.18 -1.23
C GLU A 417 19.96 -13.31 0.00
N VAL A 418 18.77 -13.88 -0.20
CA VAL A 418 17.78 -14.10 0.88
C VAL A 418 18.20 -15.28 1.77
N ASP A 419 18.38 -15.03 3.06
CA ASP A 419 18.67 -16.02 4.09
C ASP A 419 17.34 -16.61 4.63
N LEU A 420 17.14 -17.91 4.42
CA LEU A 420 15.94 -18.65 4.84
C LEU A 420 15.79 -18.76 6.37
N GLU A 421 16.86 -18.50 7.13
CA GLU A 421 16.85 -18.52 8.59
C GLU A 421 16.57 -17.15 9.21
N GLN A 422 16.34 -16.10 8.42
CA GLN A 422 16.21 -14.72 8.92
C GLN A 422 14.81 -14.15 8.74
N ASP A 423 14.50 -13.13 9.54
CA ASP A 423 13.24 -12.40 9.42
C ASP A 423 13.19 -11.52 8.16
N TRP A 424 11.97 -11.19 7.73
CA TRP A 424 11.67 -10.42 6.51
C TRP A 424 12.35 -9.03 6.52
N SER A 425 12.55 -8.46 7.71
CA SER A 425 13.21 -7.15 7.89
C SER A 425 14.73 -7.26 7.79
N TYR A 426 15.33 -8.28 8.41
CA TYR A 426 16.75 -8.58 8.23
C TYR A 426 17.07 -8.81 6.75
N ASN A 427 16.28 -9.62 6.05
CA ASN A 427 16.47 -9.89 4.63
C ASN A 427 16.34 -8.61 3.78
N PHE A 428 15.40 -7.72 4.08
CA PHE A 428 15.32 -6.42 3.40
C PHE A 428 16.56 -5.56 3.67
N ALA A 429 17.01 -5.47 4.93
CA ALA A 429 18.23 -4.73 5.29
C ALA A 429 19.47 -5.31 4.61
N ALA A 430 19.63 -6.63 4.56
CA ALA A 430 20.72 -7.31 3.86
C ALA A 430 20.76 -6.96 2.37
N MET A 431 19.62 -7.04 1.67
CA MET A 431 19.50 -6.63 0.27
C MET A 431 19.68 -5.11 0.04
N LEU A 432 19.63 -4.28 1.09
CA LEU A 432 19.98 -2.85 1.04
C LEU A 432 21.45 -2.55 1.41
N GLY A 433 22.29 -3.58 1.59
CA GLY A 433 23.69 -3.43 2.02
C GLY A 433 23.87 -3.18 3.51
N LYS A 434 22.91 -3.61 4.34
CA LYS A 434 22.85 -3.45 5.80
C LYS A 434 22.59 -4.79 6.52
N GLY A 435 23.14 -5.88 5.98
CA GLY A 435 23.19 -7.18 6.65
C GLY A 435 24.27 -7.20 7.75
N GLY A 436 24.53 -8.38 8.33
CA GLY A 436 25.62 -8.53 9.30
C GLY A 436 25.33 -7.95 10.69
N LYS A 437 26.26 -8.18 11.62
CA LYS A 437 26.09 -7.84 13.05
C LYS A 437 26.24 -6.34 13.30
N GLU A 438 27.12 -5.69 12.55
CA GLU A 438 27.42 -4.27 12.62
C GLU A 438 26.24 -3.37 12.20
N ASN A 439 25.22 -3.94 11.55
CA ASN A 439 23.98 -3.25 11.18
C ASN A 439 22.75 -3.72 11.99
N GLU A 440 22.91 -4.47 13.09
CA GLU A 440 21.80 -4.99 13.91
C GLU A 440 20.82 -3.88 14.34
N ASN A 441 21.30 -2.68 14.69
CA ASN A 441 20.41 -1.58 15.04
C ASN A 441 19.55 -1.11 13.84
N PHE A 442 20.09 -1.01 12.62
CA PHE A 442 19.28 -0.67 11.43
C PHE A 442 18.26 -1.75 11.10
N GLN A 443 18.62 -3.04 11.23
CA GLN A 443 17.69 -4.16 11.05
C GLN A 443 16.52 -4.04 12.05
N ASP A 444 16.81 -3.67 13.29
CA ASP A 444 15.83 -3.49 14.35
C ASP A 444 14.95 -2.24 14.17
N LEU A 445 15.51 -1.13 13.66
CA LEU A 445 14.73 0.02 13.18
C LEU A 445 13.77 -0.43 12.07
N LEU A 446 14.25 -1.23 11.12
CA LEU A 446 13.46 -1.64 9.97
C LEU A 446 12.31 -2.55 10.39
N ARG A 447 12.51 -3.47 11.35
CA ARG A 447 11.42 -4.25 11.99
C ARG A 447 10.33 -3.34 12.55
N LEU A 448 10.71 -2.38 13.39
CA LEU A 448 9.78 -1.43 14.01
C LEU A 448 9.07 -0.56 12.95
N TYR A 449 9.82 0.04 12.02
CA TYR A 449 9.28 0.88 10.96
C TYR A 449 8.24 0.12 10.13
N LEU A 450 8.58 -1.09 9.67
CA LEU A 450 7.71 -1.92 8.84
C LEU A 450 6.45 -2.34 9.60
N ALA A 451 6.53 -2.64 10.89
CA ALA A 451 5.37 -2.95 11.72
C ALA A 451 4.48 -1.72 12.00
N LEU A 452 5.05 -0.56 12.34
CA LEU A 452 4.31 0.68 12.68
C LEU A 452 3.59 1.31 11.48
N HIS A 453 4.14 1.19 10.28
CA HIS A 453 3.53 1.75 9.06
C HIS A 453 2.60 0.74 8.35
N GLY A 454 2.48 -0.48 8.87
CA GLY A 454 1.87 -1.63 8.18
C GLY A 454 0.41 -1.43 7.78
N ASP A 455 -0.38 -0.79 8.64
CA ASP A 455 -1.78 -0.44 8.38
C ASP A 455 -2.16 0.88 9.06
N HIS A 456 -3.19 1.56 8.54
CA HIS A 456 -3.77 2.76 9.16
C HIS A 456 -5.18 3.07 8.59
N GLU A 457 -6.14 2.20 8.89
CA GLU A 457 -7.52 2.20 8.38
C GLU A 457 -7.64 2.09 6.85
N GLY A 458 -8.85 1.85 6.34
CA GLY A 458 -9.11 1.76 4.91
C GLY A 458 -9.13 3.09 4.17
N GLY A 459 -9.43 4.20 4.85
CA GLY A 459 -9.72 5.50 4.22
C GLY A 459 -8.51 6.28 3.70
N ASN A 460 -7.29 5.74 3.80
CA ASN A 460 -6.11 6.34 3.17
C ASN A 460 -5.98 5.87 1.71
N VAL A 461 -5.45 6.72 0.81
CA VAL A 461 -5.56 6.53 -0.65
C VAL A 461 -5.01 5.18 -1.13
N SER A 462 -3.90 4.70 -0.56
CA SER A 462 -3.30 3.41 -0.95
C SER A 462 -4.12 2.19 -0.45
N ALA A 463 -4.66 2.26 0.75
CA ALA A 463 -5.56 1.24 1.30
C ALA A 463 -6.88 1.19 0.52
N HIS A 464 -7.50 2.35 0.28
CA HIS A 464 -8.77 2.46 -0.45
C HIS A 464 -8.60 2.04 -1.92
N ALA A 465 -7.54 2.45 -2.62
CA ALA A 465 -7.29 2.01 -3.99
C ALA A 465 -7.10 0.48 -4.09
N THR A 466 -6.41 -0.14 -3.13
CA THR A 466 -6.26 -1.60 -3.06
C THR A 466 -7.62 -2.30 -2.86
N HIS A 467 -8.45 -1.79 -1.95
CA HIS A 467 -9.79 -2.32 -1.70
C HIS A 467 -10.72 -2.14 -2.91
N LEU A 468 -10.75 -0.94 -3.50
CA LEU A 468 -11.61 -0.57 -4.62
C LEU A 468 -11.33 -1.44 -5.86
N VAL A 469 -10.07 -1.59 -6.26
CA VAL A 469 -9.68 -2.43 -7.39
C VAL A 469 -9.92 -3.92 -7.07
N GLY A 470 -9.61 -4.35 -5.85
CA GLY A 470 -9.93 -5.70 -5.37
C GLY A 470 -11.43 -6.00 -5.31
N SER A 471 -12.28 -5.00 -5.10
CA SER A 471 -13.75 -5.15 -5.07
C SER A 471 -14.33 -5.53 -6.45
N ALA A 472 -13.64 -5.16 -7.52
CA ALA A 472 -13.93 -5.60 -8.89
C ALA A 472 -13.40 -7.01 -9.22
N LEU A 473 -12.88 -7.74 -8.22
CA LEU A 473 -12.24 -9.06 -8.34
C LEU A 473 -10.98 -9.04 -9.24
N SER A 474 -10.21 -7.94 -9.20
CA SER A 474 -8.81 -7.98 -9.59
C SER A 474 -7.98 -8.78 -8.57
N ASP A 475 -6.91 -9.41 -9.03
CA ASP A 475 -5.99 -10.15 -8.16
C ASP A 475 -5.18 -9.21 -7.23
N PRO A 476 -4.48 -9.75 -6.20
CA PRO A 476 -3.70 -8.93 -5.27
C PRO A 476 -2.58 -8.10 -5.91
N PHE A 477 -1.96 -8.56 -6.99
CA PHE A 477 -0.86 -7.85 -7.64
C PHE A 477 -1.37 -6.59 -8.34
N LEU A 478 -2.44 -6.70 -9.13
CA LEU A 478 -3.08 -5.54 -9.77
C LEU A 478 -3.68 -4.58 -8.74
N SER A 479 -4.38 -5.13 -7.73
CA SER A 479 -5.02 -4.33 -6.67
C SER A 479 -4.01 -3.51 -5.88
N TYR A 480 -2.90 -4.14 -5.47
CA TYR A 480 -1.86 -3.48 -4.68
C TYR A 480 -0.95 -2.58 -5.53
N SER A 481 -0.78 -2.85 -6.83
CA SER A 481 -0.14 -1.90 -7.75
C SER A 481 -0.89 -0.56 -7.80
N ALA A 482 -2.23 -0.58 -7.87
CA ALA A 482 -3.04 0.64 -7.75
C ALA A 482 -2.88 1.31 -6.37
N GLY A 483 -2.74 0.52 -5.30
CA GLY A 483 -2.36 1.00 -3.97
C GLY A 483 -1.03 1.76 -3.95
N LEU A 484 0.01 1.23 -4.60
CA LEU A 484 1.32 1.88 -4.73
C LEU A 484 1.28 3.16 -5.58
N GLN A 485 0.46 3.19 -6.65
CA GLN A 485 0.22 4.42 -7.43
C GLN A 485 -0.48 5.49 -6.59
N GLY A 486 -1.45 5.11 -5.77
CA GLY A 486 -2.08 5.99 -4.78
C GLY A 486 -1.10 6.48 -3.70
N LEU A 487 -0.16 5.63 -3.28
CA LEU A 487 0.90 5.99 -2.32
C LEU A 487 1.91 6.97 -2.90
N ALA A 488 2.20 6.90 -4.21
CA ALA A 488 3.07 7.85 -4.90
C ALA A 488 2.52 9.29 -4.97
N GLY A 489 1.25 9.49 -4.64
CA GLY A 489 0.62 10.82 -4.62
C GLY A 489 1.24 11.74 -3.55
N PRO A 490 1.59 13.01 -3.88
CA PRO A 490 2.21 13.94 -2.92
C PRO A 490 1.42 14.17 -1.63
N LEU A 491 0.09 14.14 -1.69
CA LEU A 491 -0.79 14.29 -0.53
C LEU A 491 -0.91 13.02 0.34
N HIS A 492 -0.09 11.99 0.10
CA HIS A 492 -0.12 10.72 0.84
C HIS A 492 1.29 10.24 1.24
N GLY A 493 2.11 9.77 0.30
CA GLY A 493 3.37 9.06 0.63
C GLY A 493 4.59 9.93 0.89
N LEU A 494 4.51 11.26 0.75
CA LEU A 494 5.69 12.14 0.72
C LEU A 494 6.02 12.83 2.05
N ALA A 495 5.20 12.69 3.08
CA ALA A 495 5.35 13.43 4.35
C ALA A 495 6.75 13.27 5.00
N ALA A 496 7.27 12.04 5.11
CA ALA A 496 8.56 11.77 5.76
C ALA A 496 9.77 12.41 5.04
N GLN A 497 9.74 12.52 3.70
CA GLN A 497 10.79 13.21 2.95
C GLN A 497 10.66 14.75 3.04
N GLU A 498 9.45 15.28 3.18
CA GLU A 498 9.21 16.72 3.33
C GLU A 498 9.62 17.20 4.72
N VAL A 499 9.31 16.43 5.78
CA VAL A 499 9.84 16.63 7.13
C VAL A 499 11.36 16.68 7.12
N LEU A 500 12.03 15.65 6.59
CA LEU A 500 13.49 15.60 6.64
C LEU A 500 14.14 16.76 5.88
N ARG A 501 13.64 17.10 4.67
CA ARG A 501 14.15 18.26 3.91
C ARG A 501 13.95 19.57 4.66
N TRP A 502 12.80 19.77 5.30
CA TRP A 502 12.52 20.98 6.09
C TRP A 502 13.39 21.05 7.36
N ILE A 503 13.64 19.93 8.04
CA ILE A 503 14.53 19.85 9.21
C ILE A 503 15.99 20.13 8.82
N LEU A 504 16.47 19.61 7.68
CA LEU A 504 17.82 19.89 7.18
C LEU A 504 17.96 21.38 6.81
N GLN A 505 16.97 21.96 6.11
CA GLN A 505 16.93 23.40 5.83
C GLN A 505 16.88 24.24 7.11
N MET A 506 16.10 23.83 8.12
CA MET A 506 16.07 24.48 9.44
C MET A 506 17.46 24.50 10.07
N LYS A 507 18.15 23.34 10.09
CA LYS A 507 19.51 23.16 10.61
C LYS A 507 20.57 23.98 9.86
N GLU A 508 20.34 24.30 8.58
CA GLU A 508 21.22 25.14 7.77
C GLU A 508 21.01 26.65 7.99
N ASN A 509 19.83 27.05 8.47
CA ASN A 509 19.44 28.47 8.62
C ASN A 509 19.44 28.96 10.08
N ILE A 510 19.54 28.07 11.08
CA ILE A 510 19.73 28.44 12.51
C ILE A 510 21.21 28.32 12.92
N PRO A 511 21.66 28.99 14.00
CA PRO A 511 23.03 28.88 14.48
C PRO A 511 23.43 27.43 14.82
N ALA A 512 24.71 27.08 14.66
CA ALA A 512 25.21 25.75 15.01
C ALA A 512 25.02 25.40 16.50
N ASN A 513 24.98 26.42 17.36
CA ASN A 513 24.69 26.37 18.80
C ASN A 513 23.28 26.90 19.12
N TYR A 514 22.28 26.57 18.30
CA TYR A 514 20.90 27.06 18.40
C TYR A 514 20.27 26.87 19.80
N THR A 515 19.50 27.87 20.20
CA THR A 515 18.68 27.87 21.40
C THR A 515 17.27 27.34 21.11
N GLU A 516 16.40 27.34 22.12
CA GLU A 516 14.97 27.07 21.93
C GLU A 516 14.27 28.21 21.19
N GLN A 517 14.81 29.45 21.27
CA GLN A 517 14.27 30.63 20.63
C GLN A 517 14.49 30.60 19.11
N ASP A 518 15.68 30.21 18.63
CA ASP A 518 15.98 30.08 17.19
C ASP A 518 15.02 29.10 16.50
N VAL A 519 14.67 28.00 17.18
CA VAL A 519 13.68 27.02 16.72
C VAL A 519 12.27 27.62 16.70
N ASN A 520 11.91 28.42 17.71
CA ASN A 520 10.64 29.14 17.78
C ASN A 520 10.49 30.14 16.63
N ASP A 521 11.54 30.93 16.36
CA ASP A 521 11.55 32.00 15.36
C ASP A 521 11.54 31.42 13.93
N TYR A 522 12.20 30.29 13.68
CA TYR A 522 12.11 29.59 12.39
C TYR A 522 10.73 28.95 12.17
N LEU A 523 10.08 28.45 13.22
CA LEU A 523 8.68 27.99 13.15
C LEU A 523 7.74 29.16 12.82
N TRP A 524 7.90 30.32 13.48
CA TRP A 524 7.13 31.51 13.16
C TRP A 524 7.42 32.06 11.75
N SER A 525 8.68 32.07 11.28
CA SER A 525 9.00 32.51 9.92
C SER A 525 8.36 31.60 8.87
N THR A 526 8.31 30.28 9.14
CA THR A 526 7.58 29.30 8.32
C THR A 526 6.08 29.65 8.26
N LEU A 527 5.42 29.79 9.41
CA LEU A 527 3.98 30.07 9.49
C LEU A 527 3.59 31.46 8.94
N ASN A 528 4.43 32.48 9.16
CA ASN A 528 4.22 33.84 8.67
C ASN A 528 4.46 33.95 7.16
N SER A 529 5.32 33.10 6.59
CA SER A 529 5.45 32.94 5.12
C SER A 529 4.27 32.19 4.46
N GLY A 530 3.22 31.87 5.21
CA GLY A 530 2.04 31.14 4.72
C GLY A 530 2.25 29.63 4.52
N ARG A 531 3.44 29.10 4.87
CA ARG A 531 3.75 27.67 4.83
C ARG A 531 3.24 26.96 6.09
N VAL A 532 3.08 25.64 6.00
CA VAL A 532 2.81 24.76 7.14
C VAL A 532 4.12 24.18 7.71
N VAL A 533 4.09 23.67 8.94
CA VAL A 533 5.18 22.91 9.54
C VAL A 533 4.97 21.43 9.17
N PRO A 534 5.83 20.79 8.35
CA PRO A 534 5.61 19.41 7.90
C PRO A 534 5.57 18.41 9.07
N GLY A 535 4.66 17.43 9.00
CA GLY A 535 4.48 16.40 10.02
C GLY A 535 3.52 16.76 11.18
N TYR A 536 3.15 18.03 11.33
CA TYR A 536 2.26 18.51 12.40
C TYR A 536 0.88 18.90 11.86
N GLY A 537 -0.17 18.74 12.67
CA GLY A 537 -1.51 19.25 12.34
C GLY A 537 -2.57 18.20 12.00
N HIS A 538 -2.54 17.02 12.63
CA HIS A 538 -3.46 15.92 12.31
C HIS A 538 -4.94 16.31 12.47
N ALA A 539 -5.80 15.89 11.55
CA ALA A 539 -7.24 16.19 11.60
C ALA A 539 -8.04 15.50 12.74
N VAL A 540 -7.45 14.52 13.45
CA VAL A 540 -8.16 13.59 14.36
C VAL A 540 -7.46 13.39 15.69
N LEU A 541 -6.17 13.00 15.68
CA LEU A 541 -5.38 12.72 16.89
C LEU A 541 -5.26 13.96 17.79
N ARG A 542 -5.57 13.81 19.07
CA ARG A 542 -5.56 14.89 20.09
C ARG A 542 -4.29 14.93 20.96
N LYS A 543 -3.31 14.09 20.62
CA LYS A 543 -2.02 13.87 21.28
C LYS A 543 -0.97 13.53 20.21
N PRO A 544 0.34 13.43 20.54
CA PRO A 544 1.32 12.81 19.66
C PRO A 544 0.86 11.42 19.17
N ASP A 545 1.24 11.08 17.95
CA ASP A 545 1.03 9.75 17.37
C ASP A 545 1.86 8.71 18.15
N PRO A 546 1.28 7.62 18.69
CA PRO A 546 2.05 6.60 19.40
C PRO A 546 3.12 5.92 18.55
N ARG A 547 3.01 5.99 17.21
CA ARG A 547 4.06 5.54 16.29
C ARG A 547 5.23 6.52 16.21
N PHE A 548 4.98 7.82 16.38
CA PHE A 548 6.03 8.82 16.58
C PHE A 548 6.71 8.61 17.93
N GLU A 549 5.94 8.41 19.01
CA GLU A 549 6.49 8.08 20.33
C GLU A 549 7.41 6.86 20.26
N ALA A 550 6.96 5.75 19.66
CA ALA A 550 7.77 4.52 19.55
C ALA A 550 9.08 4.70 18.76
N LEU A 551 9.10 5.54 17.71
CA LEU A 551 10.33 5.85 16.96
C LEU A 551 11.26 6.80 17.73
N MET A 552 10.73 7.76 18.49
CA MET A 552 11.52 8.63 19.37
C MET A 552 12.11 7.85 20.55
N ASP A 553 11.34 6.96 21.18
CA ASP A 553 11.78 6.06 22.26
C ASP A 553 12.91 5.13 21.75
N TYR A 554 12.72 4.50 20.58
CA TYR A 554 13.73 3.66 19.92
C TYR A 554 15.06 4.40 19.71
N ALA A 555 15.00 5.70 19.35
CA ALA A 555 16.14 6.53 19.04
C ALA A 555 16.84 7.10 20.30
N ALA A 556 16.07 7.55 21.28
CA ALA A 556 16.58 8.02 22.57
C ALA A 556 17.30 6.91 23.35
N ALA A 557 16.88 5.64 23.19
CA ALA A 557 17.52 4.47 23.77
C ALA A 557 18.91 4.14 23.16
N ARG A 558 19.32 4.78 22.06
CA ARG A 558 20.53 4.45 21.28
C ARG A 558 21.52 5.63 21.29
N PRO A 559 22.63 5.57 22.05
CA PRO A 559 23.54 6.71 22.28
C PRO A 559 24.20 7.31 21.02
N GLU A 560 24.23 6.59 19.92
CA GLU A 560 24.67 7.06 18.60
C GLU A 560 23.63 7.95 17.92
N ILE A 561 22.33 7.59 18.02
CA ILE A 561 21.22 8.36 17.45
C ILE A 561 20.87 9.56 18.33
N ALA A 562 20.88 9.38 19.65
CA ALA A 562 20.65 10.46 20.62
C ALA A 562 21.70 11.60 20.56
N LYS A 563 22.85 11.36 19.89
CA LYS A 563 23.91 12.35 19.63
C LYS A 563 23.86 12.93 18.21
N ASP A 564 22.97 12.46 17.35
CA ASP A 564 22.82 12.97 15.98
C ASP A 564 22.22 14.40 16.01
N PRO A 565 22.90 15.41 15.44
CA PRO A 565 22.41 16.80 15.49
C PRO A 565 21.10 17.04 14.74
N VAL A 566 20.74 16.18 13.79
CA VAL A 566 19.46 16.21 13.07
C VAL A 566 18.36 15.62 13.95
N PHE A 567 18.65 14.50 14.64
CA PHE A 567 17.71 13.92 15.62
C PHE A 567 17.44 14.86 16.80
N GLN A 568 18.48 15.50 17.36
CA GLN A 568 18.32 16.47 18.45
C GLN A 568 17.48 17.69 18.04
N LEU A 569 17.56 18.11 16.77
CA LEU A 569 16.69 19.17 16.24
C LEU A 569 15.23 18.68 16.09
N VAL A 570 15.01 17.44 15.64
CA VAL A 570 13.67 16.83 15.60
C VAL A 570 13.06 16.72 17.00
N GLU A 571 13.84 16.26 17.98
CA GLU A 571 13.41 16.14 19.38
C GLU A 571 13.01 17.51 19.96
N LYS A 572 13.87 18.53 19.84
CA LYS A 572 13.55 19.89 20.32
C LYS A 572 12.37 20.50 19.57
N ASN A 573 12.31 20.35 18.24
CA ASN A 573 11.17 20.80 17.42
C ASN A 573 9.86 20.15 17.87
N SER A 574 9.85 18.86 18.23
CA SER A 574 8.66 18.15 18.70
C SER A 574 8.10 18.65 20.04
N ARG A 575 8.94 19.27 20.88
CA ARG A 575 8.50 19.98 22.09
C ARG A 575 7.95 21.37 21.77
N ILE A 576 8.61 22.11 20.89
CA ILE A 576 8.33 23.54 20.65
C ILE A 576 7.19 23.77 19.64
N ALA A 577 7.16 23.02 18.53
CA ALA A 577 6.17 23.21 17.46
C ALA A 577 4.71 23.07 17.94
N PRO A 578 4.35 22.14 18.84
CA PRO A 578 2.98 22.08 19.37
C PRO A 578 2.54 23.32 20.14
N GLU A 579 3.46 24.09 20.73
CA GLU A 579 3.12 25.37 21.36
C GLU A 579 2.96 26.49 20.34
N VAL A 580 3.89 26.61 19.38
CA VAL A 580 3.84 27.63 18.34
C VAL A 580 2.56 27.48 17.51
N LEU A 581 2.18 26.25 17.16
CA LEU A 581 0.95 25.96 16.43
C LEU A 581 -0.33 26.24 17.24
N LYS A 582 -0.30 26.13 18.58
CA LYS A 582 -1.38 26.60 19.47
C LYS A 582 -1.47 28.13 19.45
N LYS A 583 -0.34 28.81 19.62
CA LYS A 583 -0.23 30.28 19.63
C LYS A 583 -0.64 30.90 18.27
N HIS A 584 -0.41 30.20 17.16
CA HIS A 584 -0.87 30.58 15.80
C HIS A 584 -2.37 30.35 15.55
N GLY A 585 -3.06 29.53 16.36
CA GLY A 585 -4.51 29.39 16.38
C GLY A 585 -5.17 28.65 15.19
N LYS A 586 -4.48 28.47 14.05
CA LYS A 586 -5.05 27.82 12.85
C LYS A 586 -5.05 26.29 12.91
N THR A 587 -4.28 25.68 13.80
CA THR A 587 -4.03 24.23 13.81
C THR A 587 -4.84 23.54 14.91
N LYS A 588 -5.88 22.78 14.52
CA LYS A 588 -6.82 22.15 15.46
C LYS A 588 -6.17 21.15 16.43
N ASN A 589 -5.32 20.25 15.92
CA ASN A 589 -4.52 19.36 16.77
C ASN A 589 -3.03 19.50 16.39
N PRO A 590 -2.21 20.15 17.23
CA PRO A 590 -0.88 20.66 16.86
C PRO A 590 0.26 19.65 17.06
N TYR A 591 -0.04 18.34 17.04
CA TYR A 591 0.89 17.29 17.44
C TYR A 591 1.59 16.62 16.25
N PRO A 592 2.80 16.05 16.45
CA PRO A 592 3.53 15.32 15.41
C PRO A 592 2.89 13.96 15.08
N ASN A 593 3.05 13.56 13.83
CA ASN A 593 2.74 12.23 13.32
C ASN A 593 4.01 11.37 13.15
N VAL A 594 3.87 10.07 12.81
CA VAL A 594 5.02 9.17 12.59
C VAL A 594 6.07 9.71 11.60
N ASP A 595 5.63 10.37 10.53
CA ASP A 595 6.50 10.97 9.49
C ASP A 595 7.42 12.06 10.03
N SER A 596 7.06 12.67 11.17
CA SER A 596 7.87 13.66 11.89
C SER A 596 9.18 13.09 12.46
N SER A 597 9.33 11.76 12.49
CA SER A 597 10.49 11.05 13.07
C SER A 597 11.13 10.02 12.12
N SER A 598 10.35 9.34 11.28
CA SER A 598 10.88 8.22 10.48
C SER A 598 12.01 8.63 9.52
N GLY A 599 11.89 9.79 8.87
CA GLY A 599 12.89 10.26 7.90
C GLY A 599 14.28 10.49 8.49
N VAL A 600 14.39 11.06 9.70
CA VAL A 600 15.71 11.32 10.33
C VAL A 600 16.43 10.03 10.72
N LEU A 601 15.71 8.97 11.04
CA LEU A 601 16.30 7.68 11.39
C LEU A 601 16.89 6.97 10.15
N PHE A 602 16.21 6.99 9.01
CA PHE A 602 16.80 6.53 7.74
C PHE A 602 18.02 7.35 7.33
N HIS A 603 17.96 8.68 7.51
CA HIS A 603 19.08 9.57 7.25
C HIS A 603 20.32 9.24 8.10
N HIS A 604 20.13 8.98 9.40
CA HIS A 604 21.21 8.60 10.32
C HIS A 604 21.94 7.33 9.86
N TYR A 605 21.21 6.32 9.38
CA TYR A 605 21.80 5.07 8.89
C TYR A 605 22.38 5.14 7.46
N GLY A 606 22.40 6.31 6.83
CA GLY A 606 23.04 6.55 5.54
C GLY A 606 22.13 6.41 4.31
N PHE A 607 20.81 6.45 4.49
CA PHE A 607 19.83 6.51 3.40
C PHE A 607 19.44 7.97 3.17
N HIS A 608 20.17 8.68 2.30
CA HIS A 608 19.96 10.10 2.01
C HIS A 608 19.07 10.32 0.76
N GLU A 609 18.79 9.26 0.02
CA GLU A 609 18.03 9.22 -1.23
C GLU A 609 16.53 9.33 -0.99
N THR A 610 16.09 10.46 -0.41
CA THR A 610 14.74 10.70 0.14
C THR A 610 13.55 10.29 -0.73
N LEU A 611 13.65 10.31 -2.06
CA LEU A 611 12.60 9.82 -2.98
C LEU A 611 12.30 8.31 -2.81
N TYR A 612 13.27 7.54 -2.32
CA TYR A 612 13.13 6.11 -2.03
C TYR A 612 12.33 5.82 -0.76
N TYR A 613 12.17 6.77 0.17
CA TYR A 613 11.49 6.52 1.45
C TYR A 613 10.05 6.01 1.25
N THR A 614 9.36 6.50 0.22
CA THR A 614 8.01 6.06 -0.15
C THR A 614 7.98 4.59 -0.60
N ALA A 615 9.07 4.05 -1.13
CA ALA A 615 9.16 2.63 -1.50
C ALA A 615 9.28 1.73 -0.26
N THR A 616 10.10 2.11 0.73
CA THR A 616 10.13 1.44 2.04
C THR A 616 8.76 1.54 2.75
N PHE A 617 8.09 2.69 2.66
CA PHE A 617 6.71 2.85 3.14
C PHE A 617 5.74 1.92 2.38
N GLY A 618 5.92 1.77 1.07
CA GLY A 618 5.24 0.79 0.23
C GLY A 618 5.37 -0.62 0.82
N VAL A 619 6.60 -1.14 0.94
CA VAL A 619 6.89 -2.47 1.51
C VAL A 619 6.12 -2.69 2.83
N SER A 620 6.22 -1.75 3.78
CA SER A 620 5.44 -1.81 5.02
C SER A 620 3.92 -1.86 4.77
N ARG A 621 3.39 -0.95 3.96
CA ARG A 621 1.97 -0.83 3.62
C ARG A 621 1.45 -1.99 2.76
N GLY A 622 2.26 -3.02 2.49
CA GLY A 622 1.79 -4.34 2.06
C GLY A 622 1.03 -5.09 3.16
N LEU A 623 1.35 -4.89 4.44
CA LEU A 623 0.85 -5.72 5.54
C LEU A 623 -0.68 -5.58 5.73
N GLY A 624 -1.18 -4.37 5.97
CA GLY A 624 -2.62 -4.12 6.21
C GLY A 624 -3.51 -4.36 4.99
N PRO A 625 -3.32 -3.61 3.88
CA PRO A 625 -4.09 -3.78 2.65
C PRO A 625 -4.16 -5.20 2.08
N LEU A 626 -3.09 -6.00 2.14
CA LEU A 626 -3.15 -7.40 1.67
C LEU A 626 -3.89 -8.30 2.66
N ALA A 627 -3.77 -8.07 3.97
CA ALA A 627 -4.56 -8.77 4.98
C ALA A 627 -6.07 -8.46 4.85
N GLN A 628 -6.43 -7.19 4.62
CA GLN A 628 -7.82 -6.80 4.36
C GLN A 628 -8.32 -7.39 3.04
N LEU A 629 -7.52 -7.40 1.97
CA LEU A 629 -7.95 -7.93 0.68
C LEU A 629 -8.32 -9.43 0.75
N ILE A 630 -7.64 -10.20 1.60
CA ILE A 630 -8.01 -11.59 1.93
C ILE A 630 -9.36 -11.63 2.65
N TRP A 631 -9.58 -10.77 3.66
CA TRP A 631 -10.87 -10.65 4.36
C TRP A 631 -12.01 -10.23 3.44
N ASP A 632 -11.79 -9.31 2.50
CA ASP A 632 -12.81 -8.85 1.55
C ASP A 632 -13.35 -10.02 0.69
N ARG A 633 -12.47 -10.95 0.32
CA ARG A 633 -12.86 -12.18 -0.38
C ARG A 633 -13.45 -13.22 0.57
N ALA A 634 -12.89 -13.41 1.77
CA ALA A 634 -13.41 -14.37 2.76
C ALA A 634 -14.82 -14.02 3.24
N LEU A 635 -15.13 -12.73 3.37
CA LEU A 635 -16.45 -12.18 3.71
C LEU A 635 -17.36 -12.01 2.49
N GLY A 636 -16.83 -12.19 1.27
CA GLY A 636 -17.56 -12.10 0.02
C GLY A 636 -18.13 -10.70 -0.25
N LEU A 637 -17.43 -9.65 0.17
CA LEU A 637 -17.84 -8.25 0.03
C LEU A 637 -18.13 -7.90 -1.44
N PRO A 638 -19.10 -7.00 -1.70
CA PRO A 638 -19.49 -6.63 -3.06
C PRO A 638 -18.46 -5.70 -3.73
N ILE A 639 -18.66 -5.45 -5.03
CA ILE A 639 -18.01 -4.34 -5.74
C ILE A 639 -18.37 -3.00 -5.09
N GLU A 640 -17.38 -2.15 -4.86
CA GLU A 640 -17.59 -0.78 -4.41
C GLU A 640 -18.07 0.07 -5.59
N ARG A 641 -19.22 0.74 -5.42
CA ARG A 641 -19.85 1.51 -6.49
C ARG A 641 -20.69 2.67 -5.94
N PRO A 642 -20.05 3.73 -5.40
CA PRO A 642 -20.75 4.91 -4.91
C PRO A 642 -21.49 5.62 -6.05
N LYS A 643 -22.59 6.32 -5.72
CA LYS A 643 -23.35 7.10 -6.68
C LYS A 643 -22.80 8.52 -6.78
N SER A 644 -22.35 8.91 -7.97
CA SER A 644 -21.99 10.29 -8.30
C SER A 644 -23.22 11.16 -8.58
N ILE A 645 -23.05 12.47 -8.37
CA ILE A 645 -24.03 13.54 -8.58
C ILE A 645 -23.29 14.81 -9.05
N ASN A 646 -23.91 15.63 -9.89
CA ASN A 646 -23.34 16.90 -10.36
C ASN A 646 -23.75 18.08 -9.46
N LEU A 647 -23.17 19.26 -9.70
CA LEU A 647 -23.45 20.46 -8.90
C LEU A 647 -24.94 20.88 -8.96
N GLU A 648 -25.59 20.78 -10.11
CA GLU A 648 -27.03 21.04 -10.23
C GLU A 648 -27.88 20.06 -9.41
N GLY A 649 -27.53 18.77 -9.40
CA GLY A 649 -28.23 17.76 -8.61
C GLY A 649 -28.04 17.98 -7.11
N LEU A 650 -26.83 18.36 -6.68
CA LEU A 650 -26.58 18.74 -5.29
C LEU A 650 -27.35 20.00 -4.89
N LEU A 651 -27.42 21.01 -5.77
CA LEU A 651 -28.17 22.24 -5.52
C LEU A 651 -29.66 21.95 -5.40
N LYS A 652 -30.25 21.23 -6.35
CA LYS A 652 -31.66 20.81 -6.32
C LYS A 652 -32.00 20.02 -5.05
N GLN A 653 -31.15 19.06 -4.66
CA GLN A 653 -31.34 18.32 -3.41
C GLN A 653 -31.21 19.19 -2.15
N ALA A 654 -30.38 20.24 -2.17
CA ALA A 654 -30.24 21.18 -1.06
C ALA A 654 -31.39 22.21 -1.00
N GLU A 655 -31.96 22.58 -2.15
CA GLU A 655 -33.10 23.51 -2.29
C GLU A 655 -34.48 22.82 -2.21
N GLY A 656 -34.53 21.48 -2.24
CA GLY A 656 -35.76 20.69 -2.15
C GLY A 656 -36.53 20.55 -3.47
N GLN A 657 -35.84 20.56 -4.61
CA GLN A 657 -36.37 20.50 -5.99
C GLN A 657 -36.18 19.13 -6.66
#